data_AF-A0A8H4CWM8-F1
#
_entry.id   AF-A0A8H4CWM8-F1
#
_cell.length_a   1.000
_cell.length_b   1.000
_cell.length_c   1.000
_cell.angle_alpha   90.00
_cell.angle_beta   90.00
_cell.angle_gamma   90.00
#
_symmetry.space_group_name_H-M   'P 1'
#
loop_
_entity.id
_entity.type
_entity.pdbx_description
1 polymer ?
#
loop_
_entity_poly.entity_id
_entity_poly.type
_entity_poly.pdbx_seq_one_letter_code
_entity_poly.pdbx_strand_id
1 'polypeptide(L)'
;MDVHLLTYDLSRGLARQMSQGMLGFHLDAIYHTSIQLNGREYVYDGGIVDITPGTSHLGQPMERIFLGRTELPMEAYDLWRHNCNNFSDSFAQFLLGKGIPEHIIKMPDAVLSSPFGRMLMPQLTQAMTSNRQNGSILGIQNGNTANGHSSAPQPTRPQANVKVVHSSQELDTALEAIAPTFDELSAEAGNKAVFIKVDVAQLTPLPEKNYPRATPTFVTYLHGEKENEWAGADPAALRGNTQLLLQMAFPRHPHESLNLPSFSNPNARPVLYSKVPPLEKLLAKMGATATDPAVHSVKQFIEARDKQGPAAATLPNLSQFAEFLRKSIHSLPTEVLFPVVDLFRCALVDARFSGYFAEEKDHQTVLAILKFVNSHSDCPYALRLVTLQMACNFFSTPLYPEEILRNEGLRAPIIQLISSSFLDDSHNNIRVSASSLMFNLALASNKARREKTGDVLPEGDSVELAASVLEAIGQEEKSPEALQGMLLALGNLVYCTPSDSEVADLLRTMDAEDAVLAKKKQFPNEKMISEVGAELLGKGLRRPKQARPPRLGMWATHRQRYRAILDEITTTLRGLSLDPRLMPSAVFEMPQLHSSASTPSLRSHDAPVKMDGGNVRVVVRVRAFLPREIERGAECLVEMDPVTQQTTLLVPNDSDPANAKAKSRKIIEEKTFTFDSSFWSHDLNDKHYAHQSDVYNSLGEEFLDHNFEGYHTCIFAYGQTGSGKSYTMMGTPDQPGLIPRTCEDLFERIEAAQNETPNISYNVRVSYFEVYNEHVRDLLVPVVPNQPPYYLKIRESPTDGPYIKDLTEVPVRNLNEILRYMTAGDRSRTVASTRMNDTSSRSHAVFTIMLKQIHHDMETDETTERSSRIRLVDLAGSERAKATEATGQRLREGSNINKSLTTLGRVIGALADAKSGSRKRSKDVVPYRDSILTWLLKDSLGGNSKTAMVACIAPSDYEETLSTLRYADQAKRIRTRAIVNQDHISSAERDAQITAMAEEIRVLQLSVSESRRREKDNMDQEEKLEEYQNRVVTMQRMMEERSLVAEGKIRSLQTENEALRLHLKLALDSLKNPIPAVTVKPATEEEDETEKAKAGQEDKENAEDGESLYDDSDDTAYDSDVMEDNANDMQDYMRSLLSDLGMFRRKIGDDKERWVGDVLAGALNA
;
A
#
# COMPACT_ATOMS: atom_id res chain seq x y z
N MET A 1 -16.62 -45.58 10.15
CA MET A 1 -16.08 -44.67 9.12
C MET A 1 -15.12 -45.45 8.25
N ASP A 2 -15.15 -45.28 6.92
CA ASP A 2 -14.26 -45.97 5.98
C ASP A 2 -12.97 -45.18 5.74
N VAL A 3 -11.82 -45.82 5.97
CA VAL A 3 -10.47 -45.22 5.92
C VAL A 3 -9.76 -45.67 4.65
N HIS A 4 -9.21 -44.72 3.89
CA HIS A 4 -8.42 -45.00 2.69
C HIS A 4 -7.10 -44.26 2.72
N LEU A 5 -6.03 -44.89 2.22
CA LEU A 5 -4.78 -44.22 1.86
C LEU A 5 -4.90 -43.66 0.45
N LEU A 6 -4.45 -42.43 0.25
CA LEU A 6 -4.26 -41.83 -1.07
C LEU A 6 -2.76 -41.69 -1.33
N THR A 7 -2.34 -41.96 -2.57
CA THR A 7 -0.93 -41.93 -2.98
C THR A 7 -0.75 -41.03 -4.20
N TYR A 8 0.35 -40.30 -4.25
CA TYR A 8 0.67 -39.33 -5.30
C TYR A 8 2.14 -39.50 -5.76
N ASP A 9 2.42 -39.30 -7.04
CA ASP A 9 3.79 -39.25 -7.56
C ASP A 9 4.27 -37.81 -7.72
N LEU A 10 5.19 -37.38 -6.85
CA LEU A 10 5.82 -36.07 -6.92
C LEU A 10 6.71 -35.89 -8.16
N SER A 11 7.14 -36.98 -8.82
CA SER A 11 8.04 -36.92 -9.98
C SER A 11 7.31 -36.76 -11.32
N ARG A 12 5.98 -36.92 -11.35
CA ARG A 12 5.15 -36.91 -12.58
C ARG A 12 5.73 -37.83 -13.68
N GLY A 13 6.21 -39.01 -13.30
CA GLY A 13 6.80 -40.02 -14.17
C GLY A 13 8.30 -39.87 -14.44
N LEU A 14 8.94 -38.76 -14.05
CA LEU A 14 10.38 -38.54 -14.30
C LEU A 14 11.27 -39.51 -13.51
N ALA A 15 10.86 -39.93 -12.31
CA ALA A 15 11.61 -40.92 -11.54
C ALA A 15 11.81 -42.21 -12.34
N ARG A 16 10.73 -42.69 -12.98
CA ARG A 16 10.73 -43.91 -13.79
C ARG A 16 11.66 -43.86 -15.00
N GLN A 17 11.89 -42.67 -15.56
CA GLN A 17 12.79 -42.47 -16.69
C GLN A 17 14.24 -42.26 -16.25
N MET A 18 14.48 -41.58 -15.12
CA MET A 18 15.82 -41.07 -14.75
C MET A 18 16.50 -41.86 -13.62
N SER A 19 15.75 -42.54 -12.75
CA SER A 19 16.31 -43.19 -11.55
C SER A 19 17.39 -44.22 -11.90
N GLN A 20 17.20 -44.98 -12.97
CA GLN A 20 18.13 -46.05 -13.35
C GLN A 20 19.46 -45.50 -13.87
N GLY A 21 19.50 -44.25 -14.36
CA GLY A 21 20.72 -43.55 -14.74
C GLY A 21 21.37 -42.75 -13.60
N MET A 22 20.58 -42.25 -12.63
CA MET A 22 21.08 -41.33 -11.58
C MET A 22 21.26 -41.98 -10.20
N LEU A 23 20.45 -42.99 -9.86
CA LEU A 23 20.46 -43.70 -8.58
C LEU A 23 20.99 -45.15 -8.71
N GLY A 24 21.06 -45.68 -9.93
CA GLY A 24 21.54 -47.04 -10.23
C GLY A 24 20.48 -48.14 -10.08
N PHE A 25 19.23 -47.79 -9.76
CA PHE A 25 18.09 -48.71 -9.67
C PHE A 25 16.80 -48.07 -10.20
N HIS A 26 15.84 -48.90 -10.59
CA HIS A 26 14.54 -48.43 -11.10
C HIS A 26 13.64 -47.99 -9.94
N LEU A 27 13.03 -46.82 -10.04
CA LEU A 27 12.11 -46.24 -9.06
C LEU A 27 10.87 -45.76 -9.82
N ASP A 28 9.74 -46.46 -9.70
CA ASP A 28 8.56 -46.18 -10.52
C ASP A 28 7.91 -44.80 -10.25
N ALA A 29 8.01 -44.28 -9.03
CA ALA A 29 7.46 -42.99 -8.61
C ALA A 29 8.16 -42.45 -7.33
N ILE A 30 8.00 -41.16 -7.05
CA ILE A 30 8.34 -40.54 -5.74
C ILE A 30 7.04 -40.36 -4.94
N TYR A 31 6.74 -41.35 -4.10
CA TYR A 31 5.49 -41.46 -3.36
C TYR A 31 5.33 -40.44 -2.22
N HIS A 32 4.26 -39.66 -2.28
CA HIS A 32 3.68 -38.88 -1.18
C HIS A 32 2.31 -39.47 -0.80
N THR A 33 1.96 -39.46 0.50
CA THR A 33 0.70 -40.05 0.98
C THR A 33 -0.11 -39.16 1.93
N SER A 34 -1.43 -39.38 1.93
CA SER A 34 -2.42 -38.76 2.80
C SER A 34 -3.54 -39.75 3.13
N ILE A 35 -4.38 -39.46 4.13
CA ILE A 35 -5.48 -40.35 4.55
C ILE A 35 -6.84 -39.70 4.32
N GLN A 36 -7.71 -40.42 3.62
CA GLN A 36 -9.11 -40.04 3.42
C GLN A 36 -10.03 -40.67 4.49
N LEU A 37 -10.81 -39.83 5.16
CA LEU A 37 -11.82 -40.20 6.14
C LEU A 37 -13.09 -39.36 5.92
N ASN A 38 -14.27 -40.00 5.87
CA ASN A 38 -15.58 -39.34 5.67
C ASN A 38 -15.65 -38.36 4.48
N GLY A 39 -14.87 -38.60 3.41
CA GLY A 39 -14.84 -37.76 2.22
C GLY A 39 -13.87 -36.58 2.28
N ARG A 40 -13.22 -36.33 3.42
CA ARG A 40 -12.12 -35.37 3.58
C ARG A 40 -10.77 -36.08 3.51
N GLU A 41 -9.72 -35.37 3.09
CA GLU A 41 -8.34 -35.85 3.00
C GLU A 41 -7.46 -35.09 4.00
N TYR A 42 -6.76 -35.84 4.85
CA TYR A 42 -5.84 -35.33 5.86
C TYR A 42 -4.40 -35.55 5.40
N VAL A 43 -3.70 -34.43 5.18
CA VAL A 43 -2.32 -34.38 4.68
C VAL A 43 -1.44 -33.60 5.65
N TYR A 44 -0.16 -33.97 5.72
CA TYR A 44 0.82 -33.26 6.55
C TYR A 44 1.63 -32.28 5.70
N ASP A 45 1.52 -30.99 5.99
CA ASP A 45 2.28 -29.94 5.31
C ASP A 45 2.72 -28.84 6.30
N GLY A 46 3.72 -29.15 7.13
CA GLY A 46 4.17 -28.30 8.24
C GLY A 46 3.24 -28.31 9.47
N GLY A 47 1.96 -28.62 9.25
CA GLY A 47 0.96 -29.05 10.23
C GLY A 47 -0.01 -30.06 9.61
N ILE A 48 -1.07 -30.44 10.32
CA ILE A 48 -2.16 -31.24 9.73
C ILE A 48 -3.10 -30.30 8.98
N VAL A 49 -3.39 -30.63 7.72
CA VAL A 49 -4.25 -29.86 6.81
C VAL A 49 -5.42 -30.73 6.37
N ASP A 50 -6.63 -30.17 6.41
CA ASP A 50 -7.88 -30.81 5.96
C ASP A 50 -8.24 -30.24 4.57
N ILE A 51 -8.26 -31.10 3.55
CA ILE A 51 -8.55 -30.73 2.16
C ILE A 51 -9.63 -31.63 1.55
N THR A 52 -10.25 -31.17 0.47
CA THR A 52 -11.10 -32.04 -0.34
C THR A 52 -10.21 -32.92 -1.24
N PRO A 53 -10.49 -34.23 -1.38
CA PRO A 53 -9.63 -35.13 -2.13
C PRO A 53 -9.37 -34.66 -3.57
N GLY A 54 -8.10 -34.54 -3.91
CA GLY A 54 -7.65 -34.06 -5.24
C GLY A 54 -7.79 -32.56 -5.49
N THR A 55 -8.04 -31.70 -4.48
CA THR A 55 -8.06 -30.23 -4.63
C THR A 55 -6.74 -29.54 -4.25
N SER A 56 -5.64 -30.29 -4.08
CA SER A 56 -4.31 -29.74 -3.84
C SER A 56 -3.52 -29.58 -5.15
N HIS A 57 -2.40 -28.87 -5.10
CA HIS A 57 -1.47 -28.71 -6.23
C HIS A 57 -0.82 -30.05 -6.69
N LEU A 58 -1.03 -31.14 -5.93
CA LEU A 58 -0.54 -32.49 -6.24
C LEU A 58 -1.39 -33.20 -7.32
N GLY A 59 -2.59 -32.70 -7.61
CA GLY A 59 -3.49 -33.27 -8.62
C GLY A 59 -4.37 -34.39 -8.07
N GLN A 60 -4.74 -35.36 -8.92
CA GLN A 60 -5.52 -36.53 -8.51
C GLN A 60 -4.61 -37.65 -7.97
N PRO A 61 -5.07 -38.43 -6.97
CA PRO A 61 -4.30 -39.55 -6.42
C PRO A 61 -4.13 -40.68 -7.43
N MET A 62 -2.90 -41.20 -7.53
CA MET A 62 -2.49 -42.27 -8.44
C MET A 62 -3.12 -43.62 -8.05
N GLU A 63 -3.18 -43.92 -6.74
CA GLU A 63 -3.86 -45.09 -6.21
C GLU A 63 -4.58 -44.74 -4.90
N ARG A 64 -5.79 -45.28 -4.72
CA ARG A 64 -6.62 -45.18 -3.51
C ARG A 64 -6.77 -46.57 -2.89
N ILE A 65 -6.04 -46.82 -1.81
CA ILE A 65 -5.98 -48.12 -1.14
C ILE A 65 -6.94 -48.10 0.06
N PHE A 66 -7.93 -49.00 0.09
CA PHE A 66 -8.81 -49.16 1.25
C PHE A 66 -8.04 -49.82 2.41
N LEU A 67 -7.96 -49.16 3.56
CA LEU A 67 -7.22 -49.67 4.72
C LEU A 67 -8.14 -50.38 5.73
N GLY A 68 -9.39 -49.92 5.92
CA GLY A 68 -10.34 -50.56 6.82
C GLY A 68 -11.45 -49.64 7.35
N ARG A 69 -12.11 -50.08 8.43
CA ARG A 69 -13.16 -49.34 9.13
C ARG A 69 -12.74 -48.99 10.56
N THR A 70 -13.04 -47.76 10.97
CA THR A 70 -12.79 -47.24 12.31
C THR A 70 -14.06 -46.64 12.93
N GLU A 71 -14.14 -46.63 14.26
CA GLU A 71 -15.33 -46.23 15.05
C GLU A 71 -15.02 -45.20 16.16
N LEU A 72 -13.79 -44.67 16.21
CA LEU A 72 -13.33 -43.77 17.27
C LEU A 72 -13.60 -42.28 16.96
N PRO A 73 -13.96 -41.46 17.97
CA PRO A 73 -13.84 -40.00 17.91
C PRO A 73 -12.38 -39.56 18.10
N MET A 74 -12.00 -38.42 17.53
CA MET A 74 -10.61 -37.93 17.57
C MET A 74 -10.31 -37.12 18.84
N GLU A 75 -9.37 -37.61 19.65
CA GLU A 75 -8.58 -36.79 20.60
C GLU A 75 -7.17 -36.54 20.05
N ALA A 76 -6.44 -35.59 20.64
CA ALA A 76 -5.19 -35.06 20.07
C ALA A 76 -3.98 -36.02 20.16
N TYR A 77 -3.22 -36.12 19.07
CA TYR A 77 -1.99 -36.92 18.97
C TYR A 77 -0.74 -36.01 18.89
N ASP A 78 0.41 -36.47 19.40
CA ASP A 78 1.62 -35.66 19.55
C ASP A 78 2.53 -35.66 18.30
N LEU A 79 3.21 -34.54 18.04
CA LEU A 79 3.44 -34.03 16.68
C LEU A 79 4.91 -34.02 16.20
N TRP A 80 5.78 -34.79 16.86
CA TRP A 80 7.24 -34.52 16.85
C TRP A 80 8.13 -35.38 15.94
N ARG A 81 7.62 -36.28 15.07
CA ARG A 81 8.47 -37.21 14.27
C ARG A 81 8.13 -37.35 12.78
N HIS A 82 8.42 -36.26 12.07
CA HIS A 82 8.91 -36.16 10.67
C HIS A 82 8.22 -36.92 9.51
N ASN A 83 7.79 -36.12 8.51
CA ASN A 83 7.36 -36.49 7.15
C ASN A 83 5.95 -37.10 6.98
N CYS A 84 5.40 -36.94 5.77
CA CYS A 84 4.01 -37.23 5.41
C CYS A 84 3.68 -38.72 5.39
N ASN A 85 4.65 -39.55 5.01
CA ASN A 85 4.49 -41.00 4.91
C ASN A 85 4.50 -41.61 6.32
N ASN A 86 5.39 -41.14 7.21
CA ASN A 86 5.40 -41.52 8.63
C ASN A 86 4.20 -40.98 9.42
N PHE A 87 3.69 -39.77 9.08
CA PHE A 87 2.41 -39.28 9.60
C PHE A 87 1.26 -40.21 9.17
N SER A 88 1.19 -40.54 7.88
CA SER A 88 0.16 -41.45 7.34
C SER A 88 0.25 -42.84 7.98
N ASP A 89 1.46 -43.36 8.20
CA ASP A 89 1.68 -44.63 8.90
C ASP A 89 1.14 -44.60 10.34
N SER A 90 1.55 -43.59 11.11
CA SER A 90 1.14 -43.38 12.50
C SER A 90 -0.38 -43.19 12.63
N PHE A 91 -0.99 -42.45 11.69
CA PHE A 91 -2.42 -42.14 11.70
C PHE A 91 -3.26 -43.33 11.21
N ALA A 92 -2.79 -44.12 10.23
CA ALA A 92 -3.39 -45.41 9.88
C ALA A 92 -3.33 -46.39 11.07
N GLN A 93 -2.17 -46.47 11.73
CA GLN A 93 -1.97 -47.34 12.89
C GLN A 93 -2.84 -46.92 14.09
N PHE A 94 -3.07 -45.62 14.29
CA PHE A 94 -4.03 -45.11 15.28
C PHE A 94 -5.48 -45.46 14.91
N LEU A 95 -5.91 -45.23 13.67
CA LEU A 95 -7.30 -45.44 13.25
C LEU A 95 -7.69 -46.93 13.12
N LEU A 96 -6.74 -47.82 12.81
CA LEU A 96 -7.00 -49.21 12.37
C LEU A 96 -6.11 -50.28 13.04
N GLY A 97 -5.14 -49.90 13.86
CA GLY A 97 -4.15 -50.82 14.44
C GLY A 97 -3.12 -51.37 13.45
N LYS A 98 -3.06 -50.84 12.21
CA LYS A 98 -2.15 -51.29 11.13
C LYS A 98 -1.60 -50.10 10.36
N GLY A 99 -0.29 -50.14 10.07
CA GLY A 99 0.42 -49.13 9.28
C GLY A 99 0.22 -49.27 7.76
N ILE A 100 0.92 -48.43 7.01
CA ILE A 100 0.91 -48.39 5.53
C ILE A 100 1.99 -49.33 4.94
N PRO A 101 1.98 -49.63 3.62
CA PRO A 101 2.93 -50.57 3.02
C PRO A 101 4.41 -50.14 3.16
N GLU A 102 5.26 -51.03 3.69
CA GLU A 102 6.67 -50.74 4.02
C GLU A 102 7.48 -50.10 2.89
N HIS A 103 7.21 -50.45 1.62
CA HIS A 103 7.97 -49.95 0.48
C HIS A 103 7.81 -48.43 0.27
N ILE A 104 6.69 -47.85 0.72
CA ILE A 104 6.43 -46.40 0.70
C ILE A 104 7.18 -45.70 1.84
N ILE A 105 7.30 -46.37 3.00
CA ILE A 105 7.98 -45.86 4.20
C ILE A 105 9.50 -45.84 4.00
N LYS A 106 10.07 -46.90 3.41
CA LYS A 106 11.54 -47.09 3.27
C LYS A 106 12.16 -46.41 2.03
N MET A 107 11.34 -45.77 1.20
CA MET A 107 11.80 -45.13 -0.05
C MET A 107 12.78 -43.96 0.17
N PRO A 108 12.58 -43.02 1.13
CA PRO A 108 13.52 -41.93 1.37
C PRO A 108 14.92 -42.41 1.77
N ASP A 109 15.01 -43.43 2.62
CA ASP A 109 16.30 -44.02 3.04
C ASP A 109 17.05 -44.68 1.87
N ALA A 110 16.32 -45.31 0.93
CA ALA A 110 16.91 -45.87 -0.28
C ALA A 110 17.49 -44.78 -1.22
N VAL A 111 16.85 -43.60 -1.28
CA VAL A 111 17.38 -42.46 -2.07
C VAL A 111 18.56 -41.79 -1.35
N LEU A 112 18.45 -41.52 -0.04
CA LEU A 112 19.49 -40.84 0.74
C LEU A 112 20.75 -41.70 0.97
N SER A 113 20.62 -43.02 0.94
CA SER A 113 21.78 -43.93 1.01
C SER A 113 22.58 -43.99 -0.29
N SER A 114 22.01 -43.58 -1.44
CA SER A 114 22.68 -43.55 -2.74
C SER A 114 23.81 -42.50 -2.84
N PRO A 115 24.83 -42.66 -3.71
CA PRO A 115 25.89 -41.68 -3.86
C PRO A 115 25.39 -40.29 -4.29
N PHE A 116 24.40 -40.25 -5.19
CA PHE A 116 23.81 -39.02 -5.70
C PHE A 116 22.94 -38.31 -4.65
N GLY A 117 22.14 -39.07 -3.87
CA GLY A 117 21.35 -38.52 -2.76
C GLY A 117 22.21 -37.87 -1.67
N ARG A 118 23.38 -38.45 -1.37
CA ARG A 118 24.36 -37.84 -0.43
C ARG A 118 24.98 -36.54 -0.96
N MET A 119 25.14 -36.42 -2.28
CA MET A 119 25.67 -35.20 -2.91
C MET A 119 24.66 -34.04 -2.88
N LEU A 120 23.35 -34.34 -2.99
CA LEU A 120 22.29 -33.33 -2.97
C LEU A 120 21.84 -32.89 -1.56
N MET A 121 22.26 -33.59 -0.49
CA MET A 121 21.87 -33.29 0.89
C MET A 121 21.99 -31.80 1.29
N PRO A 122 23.09 -31.06 0.97
CA PRO A 122 23.21 -29.65 1.32
C PRO A 122 22.13 -28.78 0.66
N GLN A 123 21.91 -28.97 -0.65
CA GLN A 123 20.92 -28.21 -1.43
C GLN A 123 19.48 -28.54 -1.00
N LEU A 124 19.18 -29.82 -0.74
CA LEU A 124 17.88 -30.23 -0.20
C LEU A 124 17.62 -29.63 1.19
N THR A 125 18.64 -29.57 2.05
CA THR A 125 18.54 -28.94 3.37
C THR A 125 18.26 -27.44 3.24
N GLN A 126 18.94 -26.75 2.31
CA GLN A 126 18.76 -25.33 2.02
C GLN A 126 17.39 -25.00 1.39
N ALA A 127 16.85 -25.89 0.55
CA ALA A 127 15.50 -25.78 0.01
C ALA A 127 14.41 -25.98 1.08
N MET A 128 14.59 -26.95 1.99
CA MET A 128 13.64 -27.21 3.08
C MET A 128 13.64 -26.10 4.15
N THR A 129 14.76 -25.40 4.37
CA THR A 129 14.82 -24.25 5.29
C THR A 129 14.26 -22.97 4.68
N SER A 130 14.41 -22.75 3.36
CA SER A 130 13.83 -21.59 2.67
C SER A 130 12.30 -21.70 2.49
N ASN A 131 11.76 -22.85 2.05
CA ASN A 131 10.29 -23.03 1.97
C ASN A 131 9.59 -22.82 3.33
N ARG A 132 10.26 -23.18 4.43
CA ARG A 132 9.73 -22.99 5.80
C ARG A 132 9.42 -21.52 6.17
N GLN A 133 9.96 -20.54 5.46
CA GLN A 133 9.65 -19.12 5.69
C GLN A 133 8.30 -18.70 5.09
N ASN A 134 7.72 -19.47 4.15
CA ASN A 134 6.47 -19.16 3.46
C ASN A 134 5.22 -19.89 3.99
N GLY A 135 5.32 -20.55 5.15
CA GLY A 135 4.16 -21.03 5.92
C GLY A 135 3.69 -22.46 5.68
N SER A 136 4.15 -23.14 4.63
CA SER A 136 4.06 -24.61 4.53
C SER A 136 5.23 -25.18 3.70
N ILE A 137 5.43 -26.49 3.71
CA ILE A 137 6.58 -27.20 3.13
C ILE A 137 6.35 -27.51 1.63
N LEU A 138 5.12 -27.87 1.28
CA LEU A 138 4.68 -28.27 -0.07
C LEU A 138 3.86 -27.19 -0.79
N GLY A 139 3.16 -26.32 -0.05
CA GLY A 139 2.24 -25.31 -0.59
C GLY A 139 0.76 -25.67 -0.49
N ILE A 140 0.38 -26.57 0.41
CA ILE A 140 -1.01 -26.89 0.77
C ILE A 140 -1.45 -25.97 1.92
N GLN A 141 -1.92 -24.75 1.59
CA GLN A 141 -2.51 -23.87 2.60
C GLN A 141 -3.83 -24.47 3.11
N ASN A 142 -4.06 -24.40 4.43
CA ASN A 142 -5.38 -24.65 5.02
C ASN A 142 -6.40 -23.68 4.41
N GLY A 143 -7.51 -24.21 3.92
CA GLY A 143 -8.49 -23.48 3.10
C GLY A 143 -9.31 -22.45 3.85
N ASN A 144 -8.70 -21.32 4.23
CA ASN A 144 -9.41 -20.05 4.39
C ASN A 144 -8.72 -18.88 3.65
N THR A 145 -7.63 -19.16 2.92
CA THR A 145 -7.08 -18.35 1.82
C THR A 145 -6.63 -19.29 0.71
N ALA A 146 -7.09 -19.10 -0.53
CA ALA A 146 -6.73 -19.97 -1.65
C ALA A 146 -6.74 -19.23 -3.01
N ASN A 147 -5.55 -19.00 -3.56
CA ASN A 147 -5.33 -18.91 -5.01
C ASN A 147 -4.73 -20.25 -5.45
N GLY A 148 -5.16 -20.92 -6.54
CA GLY A 148 -6.25 -20.61 -7.47
C GLY A 148 -7.01 -21.89 -7.86
N HIS A 149 -7.59 -21.95 -9.06
CA HIS A 149 -8.33 -23.12 -9.55
C HIS A 149 -7.76 -23.65 -10.87
N SER A 150 -7.88 -24.96 -11.06
CA SER A 150 -8.24 -25.55 -12.36
C SER A 150 -9.46 -26.47 -12.19
N SER A 151 -10.38 -26.39 -13.13
CA SER A 151 -11.66 -27.12 -13.32
C SER A 151 -11.70 -28.62 -12.90
N ALA A 152 -12.85 -29.26 -12.63
CA ALA A 152 -14.26 -28.89 -12.30
C ALA A 152 -15.00 -30.23 -11.95
N PRO A 153 -16.24 -30.27 -11.37
CA PRO A 153 -17.49 -29.80 -12.00
C PRO A 153 -18.33 -28.84 -11.12
N GLN A 154 -19.29 -28.15 -11.73
CA GLN A 154 -20.07 -27.07 -11.10
C GLN A 154 -21.21 -27.55 -10.19
N PRO A 155 -21.54 -26.78 -9.14
CA PRO A 155 -22.75 -25.95 -9.26
C PRO A 155 -22.56 -24.47 -8.86
N THR A 156 -23.01 -23.58 -9.75
CA THR A 156 -23.43 -22.17 -9.53
C THR A 156 -22.64 -21.32 -8.52
N ARG A 157 -21.64 -20.56 -9.02
CA ARG A 157 -21.06 -19.39 -8.33
C ARG A 157 -22.05 -18.20 -8.32
N PRO A 158 -21.97 -17.27 -7.33
CA PRO A 158 -22.39 -15.89 -7.53
C PRO A 158 -21.56 -15.29 -8.68
N GLN A 159 -22.22 -14.69 -9.67
CA GLN A 159 -21.54 -14.20 -10.87
C GLN A 159 -20.82 -12.87 -10.61
N ALA A 160 -19.54 -12.80 -10.96
CA ALA A 160 -18.89 -11.51 -11.18
C ALA A 160 -19.56 -10.83 -12.38
N ASN A 161 -19.88 -9.54 -12.24
CA ASN A 161 -20.61 -8.77 -13.26
C ASN A 161 -19.70 -8.31 -14.41
N VAL A 162 -18.86 -9.20 -14.95
CA VAL A 162 -18.09 -8.95 -16.18
C VAL A 162 -18.75 -9.70 -17.32
N LYS A 163 -19.25 -8.97 -18.32
CA LYS A 163 -20.02 -9.54 -19.44
C LYS A 163 -19.22 -9.45 -20.73
N VAL A 164 -18.87 -10.61 -21.28
CA VAL A 164 -18.03 -10.76 -22.46
C VAL A 164 -18.76 -11.68 -23.45
N VAL A 165 -18.76 -11.33 -24.74
CA VAL A 165 -19.63 -11.98 -25.74
C VAL A 165 -18.83 -12.36 -26.98
N HIS A 166 -18.46 -13.64 -27.07
CA HIS A 166 -17.78 -14.24 -28.23
C HIS A 166 -18.54 -15.48 -28.75
N SER A 167 -19.87 -15.33 -28.87
CA SER A 167 -20.83 -16.36 -29.34
C SER A 167 -21.04 -17.59 -28.44
N SER A 168 -22.05 -17.47 -27.57
CA SER A 168 -22.84 -18.52 -26.90
C SER A 168 -22.19 -19.59 -25.99
N GLN A 169 -21.07 -20.24 -26.31
CA GLN A 169 -20.76 -21.53 -25.64
C GLN A 169 -19.33 -21.81 -25.12
N GLU A 170 -18.24 -21.41 -25.77
CA GLU A 170 -16.88 -21.89 -25.39
C GLU A 170 -15.88 -20.74 -25.16
N LEU A 171 -16.08 -19.99 -24.06
CA LEU A 171 -15.34 -18.77 -23.72
C LEU A 171 -14.09 -19.00 -22.83
N ASP A 172 -13.87 -20.23 -22.36
CA ASP A 172 -13.44 -20.47 -20.98
C ASP A 172 -12.01 -21.08 -20.83
N THR A 173 -11.08 -20.87 -21.75
CA THR A 173 -9.74 -21.53 -21.67
C THR A 173 -8.50 -20.76 -22.14
N ALA A 174 -8.59 -19.65 -22.89
CA ALA A 174 -7.40 -18.87 -23.26
C ALA A 174 -7.67 -17.40 -23.62
N LEU A 175 -6.96 -16.46 -22.97
CA LEU A 175 -6.08 -15.46 -23.59
C LEU A 175 -5.66 -14.36 -22.58
N GLU A 176 -4.35 -14.25 -22.32
CA GLU A 176 -3.76 -13.22 -21.46
C GLU A 176 -3.21 -12.04 -22.30
N ALA A 177 -3.83 -10.86 -22.18
CA ALA A 177 -3.20 -9.55 -22.36
C ALA A 177 -4.21 -8.44 -21.98
N ILE A 178 -3.74 -7.33 -21.38
CA ILE A 178 -4.58 -6.20 -20.95
C ILE A 178 -5.74 -6.67 -20.04
N ALA A 179 -5.37 -7.29 -18.92
CA ALA A 179 -6.27 -7.79 -17.88
C ALA A 179 -6.13 -7.11 -16.50
N PRO A 180 -4.92 -6.80 -15.95
CA PRO A 180 -4.79 -6.58 -14.50
C PRO A 180 -5.62 -5.41 -13.99
N THR A 181 -5.49 -4.21 -14.54
CA THR A 181 -6.19 -3.04 -13.97
C THR A 181 -7.71 -3.06 -14.19
N PHE A 182 -8.22 -3.69 -15.25
CA PHE A 182 -9.66 -3.80 -15.49
C PHE A 182 -10.29 -4.87 -14.58
N ASP A 183 -9.60 -5.99 -14.39
CA ASP A 183 -10.07 -7.07 -13.52
C ASP A 183 -9.87 -6.71 -12.03
N GLU A 184 -8.79 -6.01 -11.67
CA GLU A 184 -8.60 -5.30 -10.38
C GLU A 184 -9.80 -4.39 -10.10
N LEU A 185 -10.16 -3.50 -11.03
CA LEU A 185 -11.30 -2.59 -10.85
C LEU A 185 -12.63 -3.35 -10.74
N SER A 186 -12.78 -4.49 -11.43
CA SER A 186 -13.94 -5.37 -11.26
C SER A 186 -13.99 -6.02 -9.87
N ALA A 187 -12.85 -6.38 -9.30
CA ALA A 187 -12.72 -6.95 -7.96
C ALA A 187 -12.88 -5.89 -6.84
N GLU A 188 -12.30 -4.70 -7.01
CA GLU A 188 -12.49 -3.53 -6.14
C GLU A 188 -13.96 -3.06 -6.12
N ALA A 189 -14.63 -3.10 -7.28
CA ALA A 189 -16.06 -2.85 -7.39
C ALA A 189 -16.88 -3.98 -6.73
N GLY A 190 -16.55 -5.23 -7.02
CA GLY A 190 -17.38 -6.40 -6.72
C GLY A 190 -18.74 -6.29 -7.41
N ASN A 191 -19.81 -6.70 -6.72
CA ASN A 191 -21.18 -6.69 -7.25
C ASN A 191 -21.76 -5.29 -7.58
N LYS A 192 -20.99 -4.20 -7.36
CA LYS A 192 -21.46 -2.81 -7.51
C LYS A 192 -21.57 -2.35 -8.97
N ALA A 193 -20.60 -2.69 -9.82
CA ALA A 193 -20.58 -2.27 -11.22
C ALA A 193 -20.69 -3.45 -12.18
N VAL A 194 -21.14 -3.19 -13.40
CA VAL A 194 -21.15 -4.16 -14.50
C VAL A 194 -20.14 -3.70 -15.54
N PHE A 195 -19.08 -4.48 -15.73
CA PHE A 195 -18.06 -4.23 -16.73
C PHE A 195 -18.38 -5.05 -17.99
N ILE A 196 -18.18 -4.46 -19.17
CA ILE A 196 -18.46 -5.13 -20.45
C ILE A 196 -17.23 -5.00 -21.34
N LYS A 197 -16.64 -6.13 -21.73
CA LYS A 197 -15.50 -6.19 -22.67
C LYS A 197 -16.02 -6.72 -24.00
N VAL A 198 -15.87 -5.92 -25.05
CA VAL A 198 -16.22 -6.28 -26.43
C VAL A 198 -14.93 -6.45 -27.20
N ASP A 199 -14.70 -7.63 -27.77
CA ASP A 199 -13.58 -7.85 -28.68
C ASP A 199 -14.08 -7.76 -30.13
N VAL A 200 -13.43 -6.88 -30.90
CA VAL A 200 -13.70 -6.65 -32.32
C VAL A 200 -13.14 -7.79 -33.17
N ALA A 201 -12.08 -8.46 -32.70
CA ALA A 201 -11.27 -9.39 -33.47
C ALA A 201 -11.96 -10.72 -33.84
N GLN A 202 -13.10 -11.05 -33.22
CA GLN A 202 -13.71 -12.39 -33.29
C GLN A 202 -15.07 -12.44 -34.02
N LEU A 203 -15.54 -11.33 -34.61
CA LEU A 203 -16.92 -11.21 -35.11
C LEU A 203 -17.14 -11.57 -36.59
N THR A 204 -16.10 -11.94 -37.35
CA THR A 204 -16.28 -12.46 -38.72
C THR A 204 -15.17 -13.47 -39.10
N PRO A 205 -15.50 -14.67 -39.62
CA PRO A 205 -14.51 -15.59 -40.16
C PRO A 205 -14.09 -15.16 -41.58
N LEU A 206 -12.89 -14.59 -41.72
CA LEU A 206 -12.27 -14.25 -43.01
C LEU A 206 -10.83 -14.80 -43.08
N PRO A 207 -10.24 -14.98 -44.28
CA PRO A 207 -9.00 -15.74 -44.45
C PRO A 207 -7.76 -15.10 -43.82
N GLU A 208 -6.73 -15.92 -43.60
CA GLU A 208 -5.49 -15.60 -42.89
C GLU A 208 -4.67 -14.45 -43.51
N LYS A 209 -5.03 -13.19 -43.19
CA LYS A 209 -4.14 -12.02 -43.22
C LYS A 209 -4.75 -10.79 -42.51
N ASN A 210 -3.90 -10.16 -41.69
CA ASN A 210 -4.04 -8.83 -41.09
C ASN A 210 -5.00 -8.68 -39.90
N TYR A 211 -4.42 -8.31 -38.76
CA TYR A 211 -5.14 -7.64 -37.67
C TYR A 211 -4.74 -6.17 -37.62
N PRO A 212 -5.69 -5.21 -37.71
CA PRO A 212 -5.42 -3.84 -37.27
C PRO A 212 -5.30 -3.80 -35.75
N ARG A 213 -4.36 -3.02 -35.20
CA ARG A 213 -4.29 -2.76 -33.75
C ARG A 213 -5.48 -1.90 -33.34
N ALA A 214 -6.49 -2.49 -32.71
CA ALA A 214 -7.63 -1.74 -32.18
C ALA A 214 -7.24 -0.92 -30.94
N THR A 215 -7.52 0.38 -30.95
CA THR A 215 -7.37 1.25 -29.78
C THR A 215 -8.49 0.94 -28.77
N PRO A 216 -8.18 0.66 -27.49
CA PRO A 216 -9.22 0.39 -26.50
C PRO A 216 -10.07 1.65 -26.28
N THR A 217 -11.39 1.48 -26.41
CA THR A 217 -12.39 2.52 -26.17
C THR A 217 -13.28 2.09 -25.02
N PHE A 218 -13.47 2.99 -24.06
CA PHE A 218 -14.23 2.76 -22.84
C PHE A 218 -15.51 3.61 -22.87
N VAL A 219 -16.64 3.01 -22.52
CA VAL A 219 -17.93 3.70 -22.40
C VAL A 219 -18.56 3.34 -21.07
N THR A 220 -19.01 4.35 -20.32
CA THR A 220 -19.66 4.18 -19.02
C THR A 220 -21.14 4.51 -19.09
N TYR A 221 -21.93 3.81 -18.27
CA TYR A 221 -23.38 3.95 -18.20
C TYR A 221 -23.84 4.03 -16.75
N LEU A 222 -24.72 4.99 -16.43
CA LEU A 222 -25.33 5.15 -15.12
C LEU A 222 -26.86 5.10 -15.27
N HIS A 223 -27.53 4.28 -14.45
CA HIS A 223 -28.98 4.00 -14.51
C HIS A 223 -29.56 3.57 -15.88
N GLY A 224 -28.73 3.33 -16.90
CA GLY A 224 -29.13 2.96 -18.26
C GLY A 224 -28.99 4.06 -19.30
N GLU A 225 -28.44 5.22 -18.93
CA GLU A 225 -28.05 6.30 -19.84
C GLU A 225 -26.50 6.35 -19.95
N LYS A 226 -25.98 6.87 -21.07
CA LYS A 226 -24.54 6.92 -21.37
C LYS A 226 -23.92 8.13 -20.67
N GLU A 227 -22.97 7.88 -19.78
CA GLU A 227 -22.38 8.92 -18.90
C GLU A 227 -21.13 9.53 -19.54
N ASN A 228 -20.17 8.71 -20.00
CA ASN A 228 -18.94 9.16 -20.66
C ASN A 228 -18.44 8.13 -21.69
N GLU A 229 -17.59 8.58 -22.61
CA GLU A 229 -16.84 7.76 -23.58
C GLU A 229 -15.46 8.36 -23.80
N TRP A 230 -14.41 7.52 -23.86
CA TRP A 230 -13.05 7.93 -24.22
C TRP A 230 -12.27 6.77 -24.84
N ALA A 231 -11.25 7.09 -25.65
CA ALA A 231 -10.36 6.11 -26.27
C ALA A 231 -8.91 6.33 -25.81
N GLY A 232 -8.14 5.24 -25.75
CA GLY A 232 -6.75 5.23 -25.32
C GLY A 232 -6.52 4.46 -24.02
N ALA A 233 -5.35 3.84 -23.89
CA ALA A 233 -5.00 2.95 -22.79
C ALA A 233 -4.46 3.70 -21.56
N ASP A 234 -5.23 4.64 -20.99
CA ASP A 234 -4.88 5.30 -19.71
C ASP A 234 -5.53 4.58 -18.50
N PRO A 235 -4.73 3.93 -17.63
CA PRO A 235 -5.22 3.32 -16.40
C PRO A 235 -5.72 4.33 -15.36
N ALA A 236 -5.24 5.59 -15.39
CA ALA A 236 -5.59 6.61 -14.41
C ALA A 236 -7.00 7.17 -14.65
N ALA A 237 -7.32 7.59 -15.88
CA ALA A 237 -8.69 7.96 -16.27
C ALA A 237 -9.68 6.80 -16.05
N LEU A 238 -9.29 5.56 -16.39
CA LEU A 238 -10.13 4.38 -16.16
C LEU A 238 -10.45 4.17 -14.67
N ARG A 239 -9.45 4.19 -13.78
CA ARG A 239 -9.65 4.04 -12.33
C ARG A 239 -10.45 5.21 -11.75
N GLY A 240 -10.17 6.45 -12.17
CA GLY A 240 -10.89 7.65 -11.73
C GLY A 240 -12.37 7.66 -12.12
N ASN A 241 -12.68 7.46 -13.40
CA ASN A 241 -14.05 7.44 -13.93
C ASN A 241 -14.87 6.30 -13.31
N THR A 242 -14.27 5.12 -13.15
CA THR A 242 -14.90 3.97 -12.48
C THR A 242 -15.22 4.28 -11.02
N GLN A 243 -14.29 4.88 -10.28
CA GLN A 243 -14.48 5.21 -8.86
C GLN A 243 -15.56 6.30 -8.66
N LEU A 244 -15.61 7.30 -9.53
CA LEU A 244 -16.65 8.33 -9.52
C LEU A 244 -18.05 7.71 -9.76
N LEU A 245 -18.18 6.86 -10.78
CA LEU A 245 -19.46 6.21 -11.11
C LEU A 245 -19.92 5.24 -10.01
N LEU A 246 -18.99 4.53 -9.37
CA LEU A 246 -19.28 3.73 -8.16
C LEU A 246 -19.81 4.59 -7.00
N GLN A 247 -19.27 5.80 -6.80
CA GLN A 247 -19.74 6.72 -5.76
C GLN A 247 -21.13 7.31 -6.10
N MET A 248 -21.43 7.53 -7.38
CA MET A 248 -22.76 7.98 -7.84
C MET A 248 -23.81 6.87 -7.71
N ALA A 249 -23.46 5.62 -8.03
CA ALA A 249 -24.35 4.47 -7.92
C ALA A 249 -24.56 3.97 -6.48
N PHE A 250 -23.56 4.14 -5.60
CA PHE A 250 -23.60 3.69 -4.20
C PHE A 250 -23.17 4.82 -3.25
N PRO A 251 -24.04 5.83 -2.99
CA PRO A 251 -23.76 6.87 -2.02
C PRO A 251 -23.54 6.29 -0.61
N ARG A 252 -22.73 7.00 0.19
CA ARG A 252 -22.45 6.64 1.59
C ARG A 252 -23.74 6.70 2.43
N HIS A 253 -23.84 5.84 3.44
CA HIS A 253 -25.03 5.80 4.29
C HIS A 253 -25.18 7.12 5.08
N PRO A 254 -26.38 7.69 5.27
CA PRO A 254 -26.56 8.97 5.97
C PRO A 254 -25.87 9.05 7.33
N HIS A 255 -25.87 7.95 8.10
CA HIS A 255 -25.20 7.86 9.40
C HIS A 255 -23.66 8.01 9.34
N GLU A 256 -23.01 7.79 8.19
CA GLU A 256 -21.57 8.05 7.99
C GLU A 256 -21.25 9.54 7.81
N SER A 257 -22.25 10.39 7.55
CA SER A 257 -22.11 11.85 7.47
C SER A 257 -22.33 12.58 8.80
N LEU A 258 -22.77 11.86 9.84
CA LEU A 258 -23.06 12.39 11.17
C LEU A 258 -21.83 12.38 12.08
N ASN A 259 -21.81 13.28 13.07
CA ASN A 259 -20.72 13.39 14.03
C ASN A 259 -20.83 12.31 15.14
N LEU A 260 -20.55 11.06 14.78
CA LEU A 260 -20.72 9.86 15.61
C LEU A 260 -19.36 9.17 15.91
N PRO A 261 -18.42 9.83 16.61
CA PRO A 261 -17.08 9.30 16.86
C PRO A 261 -17.09 7.93 17.54
N SER A 262 -18.00 7.68 18.49
CA SER A 262 -18.08 6.43 19.26
C SER A 262 -18.47 5.22 18.40
N PHE A 263 -19.20 5.45 17.31
CA PHE A 263 -19.71 4.41 16.41
C PHE A 263 -18.92 4.31 15.09
N SER A 264 -18.16 5.36 14.74
CA SER A 264 -17.35 5.41 13.50
C SER A 264 -16.20 4.40 13.42
N ASN A 265 -15.70 3.90 14.56
CA ASN A 265 -14.49 3.07 14.63
C ASN A 265 -14.71 1.64 14.09
N PRO A 266 -13.99 1.19 13.04
CA PRO A 266 -14.11 -0.19 12.53
C PRO A 266 -13.44 -1.25 13.42
N ASN A 267 -12.58 -0.85 14.36
CA ASN A 267 -11.78 -1.75 15.20
C ASN A 267 -12.34 -1.95 16.62
N ALA A 268 -13.65 -1.77 16.80
CA ALA A 268 -14.32 -2.07 18.07
C ALA A 268 -14.22 -3.57 18.42
N ARG A 269 -14.20 -3.89 19.72
CA ARG A 269 -14.03 -5.27 20.23
C ARG A 269 -15.17 -5.62 21.21
N PRO A 270 -15.59 -6.89 21.29
CA PRO A 270 -16.57 -7.32 22.27
C PRO A 270 -16.05 -7.20 23.71
N VAL A 271 -16.98 -6.99 24.65
CA VAL A 271 -16.74 -6.97 26.10
C VAL A 271 -16.67 -8.41 26.61
N LEU A 272 -15.58 -8.75 27.31
CA LEU A 272 -15.33 -10.08 27.89
C LEU A 272 -15.10 -9.97 29.40
N TYR A 273 -15.73 -10.86 30.17
CA TYR A 273 -15.60 -10.97 31.62
C TYR A 273 -14.45 -11.92 31.97
N SER A 274 -13.23 -11.42 31.83
CA SER A 274 -11.97 -12.15 32.02
C SER A 274 -11.53 -12.33 33.48
N LYS A 275 -12.18 -11.68 34.45
CA LYS A 275 -11.83 -11.78 35.87
C LYS A 275 -12.11 -13.18 36.42
N VAL A 276 -11.07 -13.85 36.92
CA VAL A 276 -11.15 -15.14 37.59
C VAL A 276 -11.24 -14.92 39.11
N PRO A 277 -12.23 -15.47 39.83
CA PRO A 277 -12.30 -15.39 41.29
C PRO A 277 -11.29 -16.38 41.92
N PRO A 278 -10.99 -16.29 43.22
CA PRO A 278 -10.14 -17.27 43.90
C PRO A 278 -10.75 -18.67 43.81
N LEU A 279 -10.19 -19.54 42.96
CA LEU A 279 -10.79 -20.83 42.58
C LEU A 279 -11.02 -21.75 43.79
N GLU A 280 -10.16 -21.68 44.81
CA GLU A 280 -10.35 -22.40 46.08
C GLU A 280 -11.66 -22.02 46.79
N LYS A 281 -12.02 -20.73 46.78
CA LYS A 281 -13.28 -20.23 47.35
C LYS A 281 -14.49 -20.55 46.47
N LEU A 282 -14.27 -20.73 45.16
CA LEU A 282 -15.32 -21.15 44.23
C LEU A 282 -15.65 -22.64 44.43
N LEU A 283 -14.61 -23.49 44.48
CA LEU A 283 -14.72 -24.92 44.77
C LEU A 283 -15.26 -25.18 46.18
N ALA A 284 -14.88 -24.39 47.19
CA ALA A 284 -15.47 -24.50 48.53
C ALA A 284 -17.00 -24.30 48.54
N LYS A 285 -17.54 -23.47 47.64
CA LYS A 285 -19.00 -23.31 47.44
C LYS A 285 -19.65 -24.45 46.65
N MET A 286 -18.87 -25.23 45.90
CA MET A 286 -19.36 -26.40 45.17
C MET A 286 -19.50 -27.64 46.07
N GLY A 287 -18.89 -27.63 47.27
CA GLY A 287 -18.99 -28.72 48.25
C GLY A 287 -18.52 -30.06 47.68
N ALA A 288 -19.35 -31.11 47.83
CA ALA A 288 -19.06 -32.43 47.28
C ALA A 288 -18.97 -32.47 45.73
N THR A 289 -19.51 -31.47 45.04
CA THR A 289 -19.38 -31.35 43.57
C THR A 289 -17.96 -30.92 43.15
N ALA A 290 -17.16 -30.35 44.07
CA ALA A 290 -15.79 -29.92 43.79
C ALA A 290 -14.80 -31.07 43.54
N THR A 291 -15.15 -32.30 43.93
CA THR A 291 -14.29 -33.49 43.76
C THR A 291 -14.57 -34.24 42.45
N ASP A 292 -15.45 -33.74 41.58
CA ASP A 292 -15.68 -34.34 40.26
C ASP A 292 -14.43 -34.18 39.36
N PRO A 293 -13.97 -35.25 38.67
CA PRO A 293 -12.80 -35.19 37.79
C PRO A 293 -12.91 -34.11 36.69
N ALA A 294 -14.11 -33.88 36.14
CA ALA A 294 -14.33 -32.88 35.10
C ALA A 294 -14.08 -31.46 35.65
N VAL A 295 -14.65 -31.16 36.83
CA VAL A 295 -14.42 -29.90 37.56
C VAL A 295 -12.94 -29.69 37.86
N HIS A 296 -12.26 -30.74 38.32
CA HIS A 296 -10.84 -30.66 38.67
C HIS A 296 -9.95 -30.41 37.43
N SER A 297 -10.27 -31.04 36.29
CA SER A 297 -9.54 -30.80 35.03
C SER A 297 -9.68 -29.35 34.54
N VAL A 298 -10.89 -28.77 34.60
CA VAL A 298 -11.13 -27.36 34.23
C VAL A 298 -10.43 -26.39 35.18
N LYS A 299 -10.38 -26.71 36.50
CA LYS A 299 -9.58 -25.94 37.46
C LYS A 299 -8.09 -25.93 37.09
N GLN A 300 -7.52 -27.09 36.78
CA GLN A 300 -6.11 -27.19 36.38
C GLN A 300 -5.82 -26.43 35.08
N PHE A 301 -6.71 -26.49 34.09
CA PHE A 301 -6.62 -25.72 32.85
C PHE A 301 -6.59 -24.20 33.11
N ILE A 302 -7.51 -23.67 33.94
CA ILE A 302 -7.55 -22.24 34.28
C ILE A 302 -6.28 -21.81 35.03
N GLU A 303 -5.79 -22.61 35.98
CA GLU A 303 -4.54 -22.32 36.68
C GLU A 303 -3.30 -22.37 35.78
N ALA A 304 -3.21 -23.34 34.86
CA ALA A 304 -2.13 -23.43 33.90
C ALA A 304 -2.14 -22.21 32.96
N ARG A 305 -3.32 -21.83 32.46
CA ARG A 305 -3.53 -20.67 31.58
C ARG A 305 -3.16 -19.35 32.24
N ASP A 306 -3.44 -19.17 33.53
CA ASP A 306 -3.08 -17.96 34.29
C ASP A 306 -1.57 -17.90 34.61
N LYS A 307 -0.95 -19.04 34.92
CA LYS A 307 0.48 -19.13 35.29
C LYS A 307 1.45 -19.18 34.10
N GLN A 308 1.05 -19.77 32.97
CA GLN A 308 1.91 -20.10 31.83
C GLN A 308 1.43 -19.51 30.50
N GLY A 309 0.24 -18.90 30.48
CA GLY A 309 -0.40 -18.37 29.27
C GLY A 309 -1.20 -19.44 28.49
N PRO A 310 -2.05 -19.01 27.54
CA PRO A 310 -2.98 -19.91 26.86
C PRO A 310 -2.29 -20.99 26.02
N ALA A 311 -1.18 -20.65 25.35
CA ALA A 311 -0.47 -21.58 24.46
C ALA A 311 0.13 -22.81 25.18
N ALA A 312 0.51 -22.67 26.45
CA ALA A 312 1.04 -23.77 27.26
C ALA A 312 -0.05 -24.56 28.01
N ALA A 313 -1.26 -24.02 28.12
CA ALA A 313 -2.37 -24.68 28.80
C ALA A 313 -3.03 -25.75 27.92
N THR A 314 -2.86 -27.01 28.30
CA THR A 314 -3.56 -28.18 27.73
C THR A 314 -5.06 -28.11 28.02
N LEU A 315 -5.89 -28.39 27.02
CA LEU A 315 -7.35 -28.42 27.21
C LEU A 315 -7.77 -29.58 28.12
N PRO A 316 -8.78 -29.39 29.00
CA PRO A 316 -9.39 -30.47 29.77
C PRO A 316 -10.31 -31.32 28.90
N ASN A 317 -10.83 -32.45 29.41
CA ASN A 317 -11.79 -33.27 28.65
C ASN A 317 -13.14 -32.54 28.53
N LEU A 318 -13.36 -31.89 27.39
CA LEU A 318 -14.52 -30.99 27.18
C LEU A 318 -15.84 -31.76 27.06
N SER A 319 -15.82 -32.97 26.52
CA SER A 319 -16.99 -33.88 26.47
C SER A 319 -17.48 -34.29 27.85
N GLN A 320 -16.57 -34.70 28.74
CA GLN A 320 -16.90 -35.05 30.12
C GLN A 320 -17.41 -33.83 30.89
N PHE A 321 -16.83 -32.65 30.67
CA PHE A 321 -17.30 -31.41 31.30
C PHE A 321 -18.66 -30.95 30.76
N ALA A 322 -18.93 -31.12 29.47
CA ALA A 322 -20.24 -30.84 28.86
C ALA A 322 -21.34 -31.75 29.44
N GLU A 323 -21.07 -33.06 29.59
CA GLU A 323 -22.00 -33.99 30.23
C GLU A 323 -22.22 -33.64 31.72
N PHE A 324 -21.13 -33.33 32.45
CA PHE A 324 -21.19 -32.85 33.83
C PHE A 324 -22.06 -31.59 33.97
N LEU A 325 -21.93 -30.61 33.07
CA LEU A 325 -22.76 -29.40 33.06
C LEU A 325 -24.23 -29.73 32.82
N ARG A 326 -24.54 -30.52 31.77
CA ARG A 326 -25.93 -30.94 31.47
C ARG A 326 -26.59 -31.67 32.65
N LYS A 327 -25.86 -32.56 33.31
CA LYS A 327 -26.32 -33.28 34.50
C LYS A 327 -26.54 -32.34 35.69
N SER A 328 -25.58 -31.45 35.94
CA SER A 328 -25.57 -30.51 37.08
C SER A 328 -26.82 -29.62 37.13
N ILE A 329 -27.31 -29.17 35.98
CA ILE A 329 -28.51 -28.30 35.85
C ILE A 329 -29.77 -28.98 36.39
N HIS A 330 -29.85 -30.32 36.33
CA HIS A 330 -31.00 -31.09 36.82
C HIS A 330 -30.78 -31.69 38.22
N SER A 331 -29.54 -31.81 38.70
CA SER A 331 -29.22 -32.50 39.95
C SER A 331 -28.75 -31.62 41.11
N LEU A 332 -28.39 -30.35 40.87
CA LEU A 332 -27.82 -29.46 41.89
C LEU A 332 -28.77 -28.31 42.27
N PRO A 333 -28.78 -27.88 43.55
CA PRO A 333 -29.51 -26.67 43.95
C PRO A 333 -28.86 -25.43 43.34
N THR A 334 -29.66 -24.38 43.13
CA THR A 334 -29.25 -23.15 42.42
C THR A 334 -28.06 -22.43 43.07
N GLU A 335 -27.90 -22.53 44.39
CA GLU A 335 -26.75 -22.02 45.15
C GLU A 335 -25.41 -22.68 44.74
N VAL A 336 -25.46 -23.97 44.40
CA VAL A 336 -24.31 -24.79 43.97
C VAL A 336 -24.16 -24.76 42.43
N LEU A 337 -25.23 -24.47 41.70
CA LEU A 337 -25.16 -24.24 40.24
C LEU A 337 -24.45 -22.92 39.91
N PHE A 338 -24.62 -21.85 40.70
CA PHE A 338 -23.90 -20.58 40.54
C PHE A 338 -22.37 -20.75 40.36
N PRO A 339 -21.61 -21.39 41.28
CA PRO A 339 -20.17 -21.55 41.11
C PRO A 339 -19.78 -22.52 39.98
N VAL A 340 -20.66 -23.45 39.58
CA VAL A 340 -20.45 -24.31 38.39
C VAL A 340 -20.47 -23.48 37.10
N VAL A 341 -21.47 -22.60 36.94
CA VAL A 341 -21.55 -21.70 35.76
C VAL A 341 -20.44 -20.64 35.81
N ASP A 342 -19.99 -20.22 36.99
CA ASP A 342 -18.88 -19.26 37.14
C ASP A 342 -17.52 -19.88 36.75
N LEU A 343 -17.31 -21.18 37.03
CA LEU A 343 -16.17 -21.94 36.55
C LEU A 343 -16.18 -22.06 35.01
N PHE A 344 -17.35 -22.35 34.42
CA PHE A 344 -17.54 -22.40 32.97
C PHE A 344 -17.27 -21.03 32.32
N ARG A 345 -17.81 -19.93 32.87
CA ARG A 345 -17.51 -18.55 32.46
C ARG A 345 -16.01 -18.27 32.44
N CYS A 346 -15.27 -18.69 33.47
CA CYS A 346 -13.82 -18.47 33.55
C CYS A 346 -13.03 -19.22 32.46
N ALA A 347 -13.49 -20.40 32.06
CA ALA A 347 -12.87 -21.18 31.00
C ALA A 347 -13.17 -20.65 29.59
N LEU A 348 -14.40 -20.16 29.34
CA LEU A 348 -14.84 -19.54 28.06
C LEU A 348 -14.03 -18.31 27.63
N VAL A 349 -13.17 -17.76 28.49
CA VAL A 349 -12.22 -16.68 28.13
C VAL A 349 -11.09 -17.20 27.23
N ASP A 350 -10.90 -18.52 27.10
CA ASP A 350 -10.03 -19.12 26.09
C ASP A 350 -10.81 -19.45 24.81
N ALA A 351 -10.37 -18.92 23.66
CA ALA A 351 -11.07 -19.09 22.38
C ALA A 351 -11.17 -20.56 21.94
N ARG A 352 -10.23 -21.44 22.33
CA ARG A 352 -10.28 -22.89 22.01
C ARG A 352 -11.37 -23.59 22.82
N PHE A 353 -11.42 -23.28 24.12
CA PHE A 353 -12.44 -23.80 25.04
C PHE A 353 -13.83 -23.30 24.63
N SER A 354 -13.94 -22.03 24.25
CA SER A 354 -15.18 -21.43 23.75
C SER A 354 -15.61 -22.04 22.40
N GLY A 355 -14.67 -22.23 21.47
CA GLY A 355 -14.91 -22.83 20.15
C GLY A 355 -15.55 -24.21 20.20
N TYR A 356 -15.10 -25.10 21.09
CA TYR A 356 -15.71 -26.42 21.28
C TYR A 356 -17.22 -26.35 21.61
N PHE A 357 -17.66 -25.39 22.43
CA PHE A 357 -19.08 -25.24 22.75
C PHE A 357 -19.86 -24.47 21.65
N ALA A 358 -19.18 -23.70 20.81
CA ALA A 358 -19.78 -23.15 19.59
C ALA A 358 -20.07 -24.26 18.55
N GLU A 359 -19.15 -25.23 18.42
CA GLU A 359 -19.27 -26.40 17.54
C GLU A 359 -20.09 -27.55 18.16
N GLU A 360 -20.50 -27.45 19.44
CA GLU A 360 -21.36 -28.45 20.07
C GLU A 360 -22.70 -28.54 19.34
N LYS A 361 -23.00 -29.73 18.79
CA LYS A 361 -24.22 -29.97 18.03
C LYS A 361 -25.47 -29.58 18.82
N ASP A 362 -26.31 -28.77 18.21
CA ASP A 362 -27.55 -28.20 18.79
C ASP A 362 -27.31 -27.36 20.07
N HIS A 363 -26.04 -26.96 20.34
CA HIS A 363 -25.53 -26.21 21.50
C HIS A 363 -26.07 -26.70 22.87
N GLN A 364 -26.28 -28.02 23.00
CA GLN A 364 -27.12 -28.62 24.05
C GLN A 364 -26.78 -28.18 25.48
N THR A 365 -25.49 -28.01 25.80
CA THR A 365 -25.03 -27.59 27.13
C THR A 365 -25.34 -26.13 27.41
N VAL A 366 -25.09 -25.24 26.44
CA VAL A 366 -25.39 -23.81 26.56
C VAL A 366 -26.89 -23.57 26.60
N LEU A 367 -27.67 -24.24 25.74
CA LEU A 367 -29.13 -24.12 25.76
C LEU A 367 -29.75 -24.63 27.07
N ALA A 368 -29.18 -25.67 27.69
CA ALA A 368 -29.65 -26.14 28.99
C ALA A 368 -29.47 -25.07 30.08
N ILE A 369 -28.32 -24.38 30.12
CA ILE A 369 -28.06 -23.30 31.10
C ILE A 369 -28.99 -22.11 30.84
N LEU A 370 -29.07 -21.64 29.60
CA LEU A 370 -29.90 -20.48 29.23
C LEU A 370 -31.39 -20.73 29.51
N LYS A 371 -31.92 -21.89 29.08
CA LYS A 371 -33.34 -22.24 29.30
C LYS A 371 -33.65 -22.40 30.79
N PHE A 372 -32.74 -22.97 31.58
CA PHE A 372 -32.91 -23.06 33.04
C PHE A 372 -32.96 -21.68 33.71
N VAL A 373 -32.06 -20.76 33.34
CA VAL A 373 -31.99 -19.42 33.94
C VAL A 373 -33.18 -18.55 33.54
N ASN A 374 -33.67 -18.69 32.30
CA ASN A 374 -34.85 -17.98 31.80
C ASN A 374 -36.17 -18.56 32.32
N SER A 375 -36.25 -19.86 32.64
CA SER A 375 -37.48 -20.49 33.15
C SER A 375 -37.76 -20.22 34.63
N HIS A 376 -36.77 -19.73 35.38
CA HIS A 376 -36.93 -19.40 36.79
C HIS A 376 -37.21 -17.90 36.96
N SER A 377 -38.44 -17.56 37.36
CA SER A 377 -38.82 -16.21 37.80
C SER A 377 -37.83 -15.69 38.83
N ASP A 378 -37.72 -16.44 39.93
CA ASP A 378 -36.93 -16.14 41.12
C ASP A 378 -35.50 -16.72 41.02
N CYS A 379 -34.88 -16.60 39.84
CA CYS A 379 -33.49 -17.01 39.63
C CYS A 379 -32.55 -16.19 40.55
N PRO A 380 -31.69 -16.83 41.37
CA PRO A 380 -30.79 -16.09 42.26
C PRO A 380 -29.88 -15.11 41.51
N TYR A 381 -29.80 -13.87 42.01
CA TYR A 381 -28.98 -12.77 41.47
C TYR A 381 -27.59 -13.22 40.96
N ALA A 382 -26.87 -14.01 41.78
CA ALA A 382 -25.53 -14.47 41.44
C ALA A 382 -25.49 -15.40 40.22
N LEU A 383 -26.51 -16.26 40.04
CA LEU A 383 -26.63 -17.17 38.91
C LEU A 383 -27.01 -16.41 37.63
N ARG A 384 -28.00 -15.51 37.68
CA ARG A 384 -28.40 -14.68 36.52
C ARG A 384 -27.25 -13.77 36.07
N LEU A 385 -26.56 -13.10 37.01
CA LEU A 385 -25.39 -12.27 36.74
C LEU A 385 -24.27 -13.04 36.06
N VAL A 386 -23.88 -14.21 36.59
CA VAL A 386 -22.80 -15.02 35.98
C VAL A 386 -23.21 -15.58 34.61
N THR A 387 -24.49 -15.87 34.39
CA THR A 387 -24.99 -16.37 33.10
C THR A 387 -24.90 -15.29 32.01
N LEU A 388 -25.18 -14.02 32.33
CA LEU A 388 -24.93 -12.90 31.43
C LEU A 388 -23.44 -12.76 31.08
N GLN A 389 -22.56 -12.90 32.07
CA GLN A 389 -21.11 -12.79 31.88
C GLN A 389 -20.51 -14.01 31.14
N MET A 390 -21.09 -15.19 31.31
CA MET A 390 -20.82 -16.40 30.52
C MET A 390 -21.18 -16.17 29.06
N ALA A 391 -22.38 -15.64 28.77
CA ALA A 391 -22.81 -15.33 27.42
C ALA A 391 -21.97 -14.22 26.76
N CYS A 392 -21.49 -13.23 27.53
CA CYS A 392 -20.50 -12.26 27.03
C CYS A 392 -19.21 -12.96 26.58
N ASN A 393 -18.76 -13.99 27.30
CA ASN A 393 -17.53 -14.73 26.99
C ASN A 393 -17.65 -15.67 25.77
N PHE A 394 -18.84 -15.91 25.22
CA PHE A 394 -18.99 -16.58 23.92
C PHE A 394 -18.28 -15.81 22.81
N PHE A 395 -18.27 -14.47 22.88
CA PHE A 395 -17.59 -13.59 21.93
C PHE A 395 -16.05 -13.59 22.05
N SER A 396 -15.45 -14.54 22.79
CA SER A 396 -14.01 -14.79 22.81
C SER A 396 -13.49 -15.53 21.57
N THR A 397 -14.38 -16.22 20.85
CA THR A 397 -14.11 -16.90 19.56
C THR A 397 -14.92 -16.26 18.43
N PRO A 398 -14.41 -16.19 17.19
CA PRO A 398 -15.17 -15.68 16.05
C PRO A 398 -16.33 -16.58 15.62
N LEU A 399 -16.40 -17.83 16.08
CA LEU A 399 -17.45 -18.79 15.69
C LEU A 399 -18.83 -18.45 16.27
N TYR A 400 -18.89 -18.21 17.59
CA TYR A 400 -20.15 -17.93 18.30
C TYR A 400 -20.94 -16.74 17.74
N PRO A 401 -20.35 -15.59 17.37
CA PRO A 401 -21.08 -14.50 16.75
C PRO A 401 -21.87 -14.88 15.50
N GLU A 402 -21.35 -15.78 14.65
CA GLU A 402 -22.09 -16.25 13.48
C GLU A 402 -23.22 -17.21 13.86
N GLU A 403 -22.96 -18.17 14.76
CA GLU A 403 -23.97 -19.13 15.19
C GLU A 403 -25.09 -18.48 16.03
N ILE A 404 -24.79 -17.51 16.89
CA ILE A 404 -25.79 -16.75 17.64
C ILE A 404 -26.67 -15.92 16.70
N LEU A 405 -26.14 -15.39 15.59
CA LEU A 405 -26.95 -14.64 14.62
C LEU A 405 -27.80 -15.59 13.74
N ARG A 406 -27.23 -16.71 13.27
CA ARG A 406 -27.93 -17.68 12.41
C ARG A 406 -28.98 -18.51 13.16
N ASN A 407 -28.64 -19.07 14.32
CA ASN A 407 -29.42 -20.10 14.98
C ASN A 407 -30.44 -19.50 15.96
N GLU A 408 -31.70 -19.38 15.54
CA GLU A 408 -32.84 -18.91 16.36
C GLU A 408 -32.93 -19.64 17.71
N GLY A 409 -32.64 -20.95 17.74
CA GLY A 409 -32.69 -21.77 18.96
C GLY A 409 -31.67 -21.37 20.02
N LEU A 410 -30.60 -20.67 19.64
CA LEU A 410 -29.60 -20.06 20.52
C LEU A 410 -29.85 -18.54 20.70
N ARG A 411 -30.28 -17.86 19.64
CA ARG A 411 -30.54 -16.42 19.61
C ARG A 411 -31.67 -16.01 20.56
N ALA A 412 -32.83 -16.65 20.47
CA ALA A 412 -34.01 -16.28 21.26
C ALA A 412 -33.79 -16.44 22.78
N PRO A 413 -33.18 -17.52 23.31
CA PRO A 413 -32.82 -17.59 24.74
C PRO A 413 -31.81 -16.53 25.19
N ILE A 414 -30.91 -16.06 24.32
CA ILE A 414 -29.98 -14.96 24.63
C ILE A 414 -30.72 -13.62 24.66
N ILE A 415 -31.61 -13.35 23.71
CA ILE A 415 -32.45 -12.14 23.69
C ILE A 415 -33.35 -12.10 24.93
N GLN A 416 -34.05 -13.20 25.24
CA GLN A 416 -34.88 -13.33 26.44
C GLN A 416 -34.05 -13.13 27.73
N LEU A 417 -32.80 -13.59 27.78
CA LEU A 417 -31.92 -13.35 28.93
C LEU A 417 -31.54 -11.87 29.05
N ILE A 418 -31.33 -11.17 27.93
CA ILE A 418 -31.07 -9.71 27.91
C ILE A 418 -32.32 -8.95 28.38
N SER A 419 -33.48 -9.16 27.74
CA SER A 419 -34.70 -8.39 28.01
C SER A 419 -35.22 -8.61 29.43
N SER A 420 -35.26 -9.86 29.92
CA SER A 420 -35.62 -10.16 31.33
C SER A 420 -34.62 -9.64 32.35
N SER A 421 -33.35 -9.41 31.97
CA SER A 421 -32.32 -8.83 32.84
C SER A 421 -32.32 -7.30 32.85
N PHE A 422 -32.85 -6.65 31.81
CA PHE A 422 -33.05 -5.21 31.82
C PHE A 422 -34.13 -4.77 32.82
N LEU A 423 -35.15 -5.62 33.04
CA LEU A 423 -36.24 -5.41 34.00
C LEU A 423 -35.83 -5.66 35.48
N ASP A 424 -34.57 -5.95 35.80
CA ASP A 424 -34.10 -6.06 37.19
C ASP A 424 -33.79 -4.67 37.79
N ASP A 425 -34.81 -4.06 38.39
CA ASP A 425 -34.71 -2.81 39.15
C ASP A 425 -33.92 -2.90 40.46
N SER A 426 -33.63 -4.12 40.94
CA SER A 426 -32.95 -4.35 42.21
C SER A 426 -31.43 -4.42 42.09
N HIS A 427 -30.88 -4.74 40.90
CA HIS A 427 -29.44 -4.97 40.72
C HIS A 427 -28.83 -4.32 39.46
N ASN A 428 -28.27 -3.11 39.61
CA ASN A 428 -27.54 -2.40 38.54
C ASN A 428 -26.47 -3.27 37.84
N ASN A 429 -25.79 -4.19 38.55
CA ASN A 429 -24.77 -5.07 37.97
C ASN A 429 -25.34 -6.03 36.90
N ILE A 430 -26.59 -6.45 37.03
CA ILE A 430 -27.29 -7.25 36.03
C ILE A 430 -27.57 -6.38 34.80
N ARG A 431 -28.10 -5.17 34.97
CA ARG A 431 -28.32 -4.21 33.87
C ARG A 431 -27.03 -3.84 33.11
N VAL A 432 -25.90 -3.64 33.80
CA VAL A 432 -24.57 -3.45 33.18
C VAL A 432 -24.12 -4.67 32.37
N SER A 433 -24.39 -5.88 32.86
CA SER A 433 -23.97 -7.12 32.19
C SER A 433 -24.88 -7.46 31.00
N ALA A 434 -26.19 -7.18 31.10
CA ALA A 434 -27.13 -7.25 29.98
C ALA A 434 -26.78 -6.23 28.88
N SER A 435 -26.44 -4.99 29.26
CA SER A 435 -25.94 -3.97 28.34
C SER A 435 -24.69 -4.42 27.59
N SER A 436 -23.75 -5.07 28.29
CA SER A 436 -22.52 -5.59 27.69
C SER A 436 -22.77 -6.73 26.70
N LEU A 437 -23.71 -7.63 27.03
CA LEU A 437 -24.12 -8.73 26.16
C LEU A 437 -24.86 -8.22 24.91
N MET A 438 -25.78 -7.28 25.10
CA MET A 438 -26.49 -6.62 23.99
C MET A 438 -25.53 -5.84 23.09
N PHE A 439 -24.55 -5.13 23.66
CA PHE A 439 -23.51 -4.44 22.87
C PHE A 439 -22.72 -5.44 22.01
N ASN A 440 -22.34 -6.60 22.53
CA ASN A 440 -21.64 -7.62 21.74
C ASN A 440 -22.48 -8.13 20.55
N LEU A 441 -23.77 -8.40 20.77
CA LEU A 441 -24.70 -8.83 19.72
C LEU A 441 -24.94 -7.73 18.67
N ALA A 442 -25.17 -6.49 19.13
CA ALA A 442 -25.36 -5.32 18.28
C ALA A 442 -24.09 -5.00 17.46
N LEU A 443 -22.90 -5.15 18.05
CA LEU A 443 -21.62 -5.00 17.34
C LEU A 443 -21.43 -6.06 16.26
N ALA A 444 -21.86 -7.31 16.49
CA ALA A 444 -21.80 -8.38 15.49
C ALA A 444 -22.75 -8.11 14.30
N SER A 445 -24.01 -7.73 14.56
CA SER A 445 -24.95 -7.29 13.51
C SER A 445 -24.43 -6.05 12.77
N ASN A 446 -23.90 -5.04 13.48
CA ASN A 446 -23.33 -3.83 12.88
C ASN A 446 -22.15 -4.14 11.94
N LYS A 447 -21.27 -5.08 12.33
CA LYS A 447 -20.16 -5.56 11.49
C LYS A 447 -20.70 -6.22 10.21
N ALA A 448 -21.67 -7.13 10.33
CA ALA A 448 -22.30 -7.79 9.19
C ALA A 448 -22.97 -6.80 8.22
N ARG A 449 -23.69 -5.79 8.75
CA ARG A 449 -24.25 -4.69 7.94
C ARG A 449 -23.18 -3.91 7.17
N ARG A 450 -22.02 -3.60 7.78
CA ARG A 450 -20.89 -2.93 7.10
C ARG A 450 -20.26 -3.82 6.02
N GLU A 451 -20.16 -5.12 6.28
CA GLU A 451 -19.59 -6.13 5.38
C GLU A 451 -20.59 -6.57 4.28
N LYS A 452 -21.80 -5.98 4.27
CA LYS A 452 -22.85 -6.11 3.25
C LYS A 452 -23.39 -7.53 3.03
N THR A 453 -23.39 -8.36 4.08
CA THR A 453 -24.12 -9.64 4.09
C THR A 453 -25.64 -9.48 4.33
N GLY A 454 -26.09 -8.24 4.58
CA GLY A 454 -27.46 -7.89 5.00
C GLY A 454 -27.47 -7.42 6.45
N ASP A 455 -28.65 -7.23 7.04
CA ASP A 455 -28.75 -7.44 8.49
C ASP A 455 -29.03 -8.92 8.73
N VAL A 456 -28.25 -9.50 9.63
CA VAL A 456 -28.33 -10.94 9.97
C VAL A 456 -29.17 -11.14 11.24
N LEU A 457 -29.47 -10.06 11.96
CA LEU A 457 -30.42 -10.04 13.06
C LEU A 457 -31.82 -9.71 12.49
N PRO A 458 -32.86 -10.55 12.69
CA PRO A 458 -34.21 -10.26 12.22
C PRO A 458 -34.79 -8.96 12.81
N GLU A 459 -35.74 -8.33 12.09
CA GLU A 459 -36.33 -7.06 12.53
C GLU A 459 -37.10 -7.21 13.85
N GLY A 460 -37.89 -8.27 14.04
CA GLY A 460 -38.60 -8.54 15.31
C GLY A 460 -37.66 -8.72 16.51
N ASP A 461 -36.55 -9.44 16.33
CA ASP A 461 -35.50 -9.62 17.36
C ASP A 461 -34.81 -8.28 17.68
N SER A 462 -34.58 -7.46 16.65
CA SER A 462 -34.03 -6.11 16.79
C SER A 462 -35.01 -5.15 17.46
N VAL A 463 -36.31 -5.32 17.25
CA VAL A 463 -37.40 -4.56 17.87
C VAL A 463 -37.54 -4.92 19.36
N GLU A 464 -37.46 -6.19 19.77
CA GLU A 464 -37.45 -6.56 21.20
C GLU A 464 -36.25 -5.96 21.92
N LEU A 465 -35.05 -6.06 21.32
CA LEU A 465 -33.83 -5.49 21.89
C LEU A 465 -33.88 -3.96 21.96
N ALA A 466 -34.41 -3.28 20.94
CA ALA A 466 -34.58 -1.83 20.93
C ALA A 466 -35.63 -1.34 21.95
N ALA A 467 -36.74 -2.05 22.09
CA ALA A 467 -37.77 -1.72 23.09
C ALA A 467 -37.25 -1.90 24.51
N SER A 468 -36.67 -3.08 24.82
CA SER A 468 -36.21 -3.41 26.17
C SER A 468 -35.05 -2.54 26.66
N VAL A 469 -34.11 -2.16 25.77
CA VAL A 469 -33.05 -1.21 26.15
C VAL A 469 -33.57 0.22 26.31
N LEU A 470 -34.57 0.64 25.53
CA LEU A 470 -35.15 1.98 25.64
C LEU A 470 -35.97 2.13 26.93
N GLU A 471 -36.74 1.11 27.31
CA GLU A 471 -37.42 1.05 28.61
C GLU A 471 -36.41 1.09 29.77
N ALA A 472 -35.32 0.31 29.70
CA ALA A 472 -34.25 0.32 30.70
C ALA A 472 -33.55 1.70 30.82
N ILE A 473 -33.30 2.37 29.70
CA ILE A 473 -32.78 3.76 29.69
C ILE A 473 -33.76 4.71 30.39
N GLY A 474 -35.06 4.53 30.16
CA GLY A 474 -36.12 5.28 30.84
C GLY A 474 -36.12 5.08 32.37
N GLN A 475 -35.94 3.84 32.82
CA GLN A 475 -35.96 3.44 34.23
C GLN A 475 -34.64 3.73 35.00
N GLU A 476 -33.49 3.78 34.33
CA GLU A 476 -32.19 3.93 35.01
C GLU A 476 -31.96 5.38 35.52
N GLU A 477 -31.82 5.54 36.83
CA GLU A 477 -31.61 6.83 37.51
C GLU A 477 -30.35 6.86 38.40
N LYS A 478 -29.64 5.74 38.57
CA LYS A 478 -28.64 5.55 39.64
C LYS A 478 -27.24 5.22 39.13
N SER A 479 -27.09 4.43 38.06
CA SER A 479 -25.78 4.03 37.52
C SER A 479 -25.48 4.69 36.17
N PRO A 480 -24.49 5.59 36.08
CA PRO A 480 -24.01 6.09 34.80
C PRO A 480 -23.35 4.99 33.95
N GLU A 481 -22.77 3.96 34.59
CA GLU A 481 -22.14 2.83 33.89
C GLU A 481 -23.17 1.96 33.16
N ALA A 482 -24.33 1.72 33.78
CA ALA A 482 -25.46 1.04 33.14
C ALA A 482 -25.97 1.85 31.94
N LEU A 483 -26.26 3.13 32.15
CA LEU A 483 -26.73 4.03 31.09
C LEU A 483 -25.74 4.13 29.92
N GLN A 484 -24.43 4.24 30.19
CA GLN A 484 -23.40 4.28 29.16
C GLN A 484 -23.36 2.97 28.34
N GLY A 485 -23.49 1.82 29.01
CA GLY A 485 -23.59 0.52 28.33
C GLY A 485 -24.84 0.42 27.43
N MET A 486 -26.00 0.83 27.94
CA MET A 486 -27.27 0.82 27.20
C MET A 486 -27.20 1.73 25.96
N LEU A 487 -26.67 2.94 26.09
CA LEU A 487 -26.50 3.89 24.98
C LEU A 487 -25.52 3.36 23.92
N LEU A 488 -24.44 2.70 24.32
CA LEU A 488 -23.50 2.09 23.39
C LEU A 488 -24.11 0.88 22.65
N ALA A 489 -24.93 0.07 23.34
CA ALA A 489 -25.65 -1.05 22.73
C ALA A 489 -26.71 -0.58 21.73
N LEU A 490 -27.61 0.32 22.14
CA LEU A 490 -28.64 0.93 21.29
C LEU A 490 -28.01 1.65 20.09
N GLY A 491 -26.93 2.41 20.30
CA GLY A 491 -26.25 3.12 19.22
C GLY A 491 -25.62 2.19 18.19
N ASN A 492 -25.04 1.06 18.59
CA ASN A 492 -24.55 0.05 17.63
C ASN A 492 -25.70 -0.69 16.94
N LEU A 493 -26.84 -0.90 17.60
CA LEU A 493 -28.02 -1.52 16.99
C LEU A 493 -28.63 -0.64 15.90
N VAL A 494 -28.61 0.70 16.06
CA VAL A 494 -29.22 1.67 15.14
C VAL A 494 -28.24 2.23 14.08
N TYR A 495 -26.92 2.20 14.34
CA TYR A 495 -25.94 2.72 13.39
C TYR A 495 -25.91 1.90 12.08
N CYS A 496 -25.94 2.59 10.94
CA CYS A 496 -26.17 2.05 9.60
C CYS A 496 -27.39 1.11 9.42
N THR A 497 -28.44 1.27 10.23
CA THR A 497 -29.77 0.68 10.00
C THR A 497 -30.58 1.55 9.03
N PRO A 498 -31.41 0.98 8.13
CA PRO A 498 -32.26 1.74 7.21
C PRO A 498 -33.20 2.71 7.94
N SER A 499 -33.51 3.85 7.31
CA SER A 499 -34.38 4.90 7.86
C SER A 499 -35.85 4.49 8.01
N ASP A 500 -36.23 3.40 7.35
CA ASP A 500 -37.55 2.86 7.08
C ASP A 500 -37.76 1.43 7.63
N SER A 501 -36.82 0.91 8.43
CA SER A 501 -36.97 -0.36 9.14
C SER A 501 -37.99 -0.32 10.27
N GLU A 502 -38.45 -1.48 10.73
CA GLU A 502 -39.36 -1.58 11.88
C GLU A 502 -38.74 -0.99 13.16
N VAL A 503 -37.42 -1.14 13.34
CA VAL A 503 -36.67 -0.54 14.46
C VAL A 503 -36.66 0.99 14.38
N ALA A 504 -36.52 1.56 13.18
CA ALA A 504 -36.56 3.01 12.99
C ALA A 504 -37.98 3.58 13.18
N ASP A 505 -39.03 2.84 12.78
CA ASP A 505 -40.42 3.20 13.05
C ASP A 505 -40.76 3.07 14.55
N LEU A 506 -40.29 2.03 15.24
CA LEU A 506 -40.45 1.84 16.69
C LEU A 506 -39.83 3.01 17.48
N LEU A 507 -38.54 3.32 17.25
CA LEU A 507 -37.82 4.36 18.00
C LEU A 507 -38.41 5.76 17.75
N ARG A 508 -39.02 5.99 16.59
CA ARG A 508 -39.78 7.21 16.28
C ARG A 508 -41.22 7.21 16.83
N THR A 509 -41.74 6.07 17.25
CA THR A 509 -43.08 5.93 17.87
C THR A 509 -43.01 5.97 19.40
N MET A 510 -41.86 5.58 19.98
CA MET A 510 -41.58 5.61 21.42
C MET A 510 -40.85 6.90 21.88
N ASP A 511 -40.84 7.95 21.05
CA ASP A 511 -40.16 9.23 21.31
C ASP A 511 -38.71 9.09 21.83
N ALA A 512 -37.94 8.17 21.24
CA ALA A 512 -36.64 7.75 21.77
C ALA A 512 -35.58 8.88 21.85
N GLU A 513 -35.69 9.91 20.98
CA GLU A 513 -34.87 11.12 21.05
C GLU A 513 -35.08 11.84 22.40
N ASP A 514 -36.33 12.12 22.78
CA ASP A 514 -36.65 12.80 24.04
C ASP A 514 -36.44 11.91 25.27
N ALA A 515 -36.71 10.61 25.18
CA ALA A 515 -36.43 9.66 26.26
C ALA A 515 -34.93 9.62 26.63
N VAL A 516 -34.04 9.57 25.63
CA VAL A 516 -32.59 9.66 25.84
C VAL A 516 -32.18 11.05 26.33
N LEU A 517 -32.68 12.12 25.70
CA LEU A 517 -32.29 13.50 26.05
C LEU A 517 -32.77 13.92 27.45
N ALA A 518 -33.89 13.38 27.96
CA ALA A 518 -34.38 13.63 29.31
C ALA A 518 -33.35 13.24 30.39
N LYS A 519 -32.61 12.13 30.17
CA LYS A 519 -31.59 11.63 31.09
C LYS A 519 -30.42 12.60 31.29
N LYS A 520 -30.22 13.57 30.38
CA LYS A 520 -29.22 14.65 30.51
C LYS A 520 -29.39 15.50 31.77
N LYS A 521 -30.61 15.57 32.34
CA LYS A 521 -30.88 16.24 33.63
C LYS A 521 -30.34 15.46 34.82
N GLN A 522 -30.37 14.13 34.76
CA GLN A 522 -29.90 13.22 35.81
C GLN A 522 -28.39 12.94 35.69
N PHE A 523 -27.88 12.85 34.46
CA PHE A 523 -26.49 12.51 34.14
C PHE A 523 -25.80 13.59 33.28
N PRO A 524 -25.53 14.80 33.82
CA PRO A 524 -25.02 15.93 33.04
C PRO A 524 -23.61 15.75 32.47
N ASN A 525 -22.85 14.76 32.96
CA ASN A 525 -21.48 14.47 32.53
C ASN A 525 -21.39 13.48 31.36
N GLU A 526 -22.46 12.74 31.04
CA GLU A 526 -22.40 11.69 30.02
C GLU A 526 -22.61 12.27 28.61
N LYS A 527 -21.60 12.10 27.75
CA LYS A 527 -21.55 12.68 26.39
C LYS A 527 -22.33 11.84 25.39
N MET A 528 -22.43 10.52 25.59
CA MET A 528 -23.20 9.63 24.72
C MET A 528 -24.68 10.02 24.65
N ILE A 529 -25.24 10.65 25.69
CA ILE A 529 -26.62 11.16 25.65
C ILE A 529 -26.81 12.17 24.50
N SER A 530 -25.83 13.04 24.25
CA SER A 530 -25.89 13.97 23.10
C SER A 530 -25.55 13.32 21.76
N GLU A 531 -24.67 12.32 21.73
CA GLU A 531 -24.28 11.62 20.49
C GLU A 531 -25.40 10.68 20.00
N VAL A 532 -25.96 9.86 20.89
CA VAL A 532 -27.07 8.95 20.58
C VAL A 532 -28.38 9.73 20.42
N GLY A 533 -28.71 10.62 21.37
CA GLY A 533 -29.96 11.37 21.35
C GLY A 533 -30.04 12.37 20.19
N ALA A 534 -29.15 13.36 20.15
CA ALA A 534 -29.30 14.51 19.23
C ALA A 534 -28.65 14.33 17.84
N GLU A 535 -27.65 13.44 17.69
CA GLU A 535 -27.06 13.15 16.38
C GLU A 535 -27.67 11.87 15.77
N LEU A 536 -27.53 10.70 16.40
CA LEU A 536 -27.96 9.42 15.81
C LEU A 536 -29.48 9.29 15.68
N LEU A 537 -30.23 9.36 16.79
CA LEU A 537 -31.69 9.33 16.76
C LEU A 537 -32.22 10.63 16.12
N GLY A 538 -31.80 11.76 16.67
CA GLY A 538 -32.34 13.08 16.35
C GLY A 538 -32.04 13.62 14.95
N LYS A 539 -30.94 13.24 14.29
CA LYS A 539 -30.70 13.59 12.86
C LYS A 539 -30.75 12.39 11.93
N GLY A 540 -30.25 11.24 12.36
CA GLY A 540 -30.17 10.03 11.52
C GLY A 540 -31.54 9.47 11.13
N LEU A 541 -32.49 9.40 12.07
CA LEU A 541 -33.81 8.79 11.82
C LEU A 541 -34.84 9.76 11.18
N ARG A 542 -34.47 11.00 10.85
CA ARG A 542 -35.41 11.97 10.24
C ARG A 542 -35.76 11.58 8.81
N ARG A 543 -37.04 11.22 8.58
CA ARG A 543 -37.58 10.97 7.23
C ARG A 543 -37.31 12.17 6.31
N PRO A 544 -36.70 12.00 5.13
CA PRO A 544 -36.43 13.09 4.20
C PRO A 544 -37.73 13.70 3.65
N LYS A 545 -37.71 15.01 3.34
CA LYS A 545 -38.85 15.67 2.69
C LYS A 545 -39.06 15.09 1.29
N GLN A 546 -40.31 14.72 1.00
CA GLN A 546 -40.79 14.00 -0.19
C GLN A 546 -39.99 14.24 -1.49
N ALA A 547 -39.12 13.28 -1.84
CA ALA A 547 -38.91 12.95 -3.25
C ALA A 547 -40.06 12.03 -3.71
N ARG A 548 -40.53 12.18 -4.96
CA ARG A 548 -41.59 11.31 -5.50
C ARG A 548 -41.07 9.87 -5.68
N PRO A 549 -41.86 8.83 -5.40
CA PRO A 549 -41.46 7.46 -5.68
C PRO A 549 -41.34 7.25 -7.21
N PRO A 550 -40.27 6.61 -7.70
CA PRO A 550 -40.22 6.11 -9.07
C PRO A 550 -41.36 5.10 -9.30
N ARG A 551 -42.08 5.23 -10.42
CA ARG A 551 -43.23 4.35 -10.71
C ARG A 551 -42.75 2.92 -10.97
N LEU A 552 -43.31 1.94 -10.24
CA LEU A 552 -43.18 0.52 -10.59
C LEU A 552 -43.79 0.31 -11.99
N GLY A 553 -42.92 0.12 -12.99
CA GLY A 553 -43.32 -0.08 -14.39
C GLY A 553 -42.16 -0.10 -15.40
N MET A 554 -41.04 0.57 -15.11
CA MET A 554 -39.90 0.69 -16.06
C MET A 554 -39.09 -0.60 -16.30
N TRP A 555 -39.28 -1.65 -15.49
CA TRP A 555 -38.50 -2.89 -15.62
C TRP A 555 -38.69 -3.62 -16.97
N ALA A 556 -39.84 -3.44 -17.63
CA ALA A 556 -40.06 -3.98 -18.97
C ALA A 556 -39.30 -3.19 -20.04
N THR A 557 -39.34 -1.86 -20.00
CA THR A 557 -38.74 -0.99 -21.02
C THR A 557 -37.21 -1.01 -21.02
N HIS A 558 -36.55 -1.12 -19.85
CA HIS A 558 -35.09 -1.25 -19.81
C HIS A 558 -34.59 -2.54 -20.49
N ARG A 559 -35.32 -3.65 -20.32
CA ARG A 559 -34.99 -4.94 -20.95
C ARG A 559 -35.12 -4.93 -22.48
N GLN A 560 -35.94 -3.99 -23.01
CA GLN A 560 -36.16 -3.80 -24.43
C GLN A 560 -35.10 -2.87 -25.05
N ARG A 561 -34.75 -1.75 -24.37
CA ARG A 561 -33.63 -0.87 -24.76
C ARG A 561 -32.27 -1.59 -24.76
N TYR A 562 -32.02 -2.45 -23.78
CA TYR A 562 -30.79 -3.25 -23.69
C TYR A 562 -30.60 -4.24 -24.85
N ARG A 563 -31.66 -4.57 -25.62
CA ARG A 563 -31.53 -5.36 -26.86
C ARG A 563 -31.14 -4.50 -28.06
N ALA A 564 -31.77 -3.34 -28.24
CA ALA A 564 -31.47 -2.44 -29.36
C ALA A 564 -29.98 -2.04 -29.43
N ILE A 565 -29.37 -1.77 -28.27
CA ILE A 565 -27.94 -1.41 -28.16
C ILE A 565 -27.02 -2.56 -28.62
N LEU A 566 -27.44 -3.83 -28.49
CA LEU A 566 -26.65 -4.98 -28.93
C LEU A 566 -26.69 -5.17 -30.46
N ASP A 567 -27.83 -4.89 -31.10
CA ASP A 567 -27.94 -4.92 -32.57
C ASP A 567 -27.12 -3.79 -33.22
N GLU A 568 -27.10 -2.61 -32.60
CA GLU A 568 -26.31 -1.45 -33.03
C GLU A 568 -24.80 -1.74 -32.99
N ILE A 569 -24.30 -2.25 -31.85
CA ILE A 569 -22.91 -2.71 -31.70
C ILE A 569 -22.55 -3.78 -32.76
N THR A 570 -23.44 -4.73 -33.01
CA THR A 570 -23.22 -5.81 -34.01
C THR A 570 -23.10 -5.27 -35.45
N THR A 571 -23.68 -4.10 -35.74
CA THR A 571 -23.67 -3.49 -37.08
C THR A 571 -22.34 -2.81 -37.37
N THR A 572 -21.82 -2.01 -36.44
CA THR A 572 -20.56 -1.26 -36.59
C THR A 572 -19.35 -2.17 -36.79
N LEU A 573 -19.34 -3.33 -36.13
CA LEU A 573 -18.20 -4.25 -36.09
C LEU A 573 -17.94 -5.01 -37.41
N ARG A 574 -18.84 -4.88 -38.40
CA ARG A 574 -18.64 -5.42 -39.77
C ARG A 574 -17.83 -4.52 -40.70
N GLY A 575 -17.56 -3.26 -40.33
CA GLY A 575 -16.99 -2.25 -41.24
C GLY A 575 -15.46 -2.20 -41.35
N LEU A 576 -14.71 -2.93 -40.50
CA LEU A 576 -13.29 -2.62 -40.21
C LEU A 576 -12.26 -3.66 -40.71
N SER A 577 -12.61 -4.48 -41.71
CA SER A 577 -11.69 -5.47 -42.29
C SER A 577 -11.37 -5.14 -43.75
N LEU A 578 -10.15 -4.63 -44.05
CA LEU A 578 -9.39 -4.84 -45.31
C LEU A 578 -7.99 -4.15 -45.36
N ASP A 579 -6.99 -4.96 -45.77
CA ASP A 579 -5.65 -4.70 -46.39
C ASP A 579 -4.46 -3.97 -45.65
N PRO A 580 -3.16 -4.37 -45.87
CA PRO A 580 -1.97 -3.91 -45.10
C PRO A 580 -0.74 -3.40 -45.91
N ARG A 581 0.20 -2.61 -45.30
CA ARG A 581 1.67 -2.33 -45.62
C ARG A 581 2.38 -1.67 -44.39
N LEU A 582 3.69 -1.75 -44.06
CA LEU A 582 4.77 -2.77 -44.21
C LEU A 582 5.93 -2.55 -43.17
N MET A 583 7.23 -2.74 -43.49
CA MET A 583 8.47 -2.78 -42.63
C MET A 583 9.74 -2.37 -43.47
N PRO A 584 11.04 -2.34 -43.04
CA PRO A 584 11.77 -1.93 -41.78
C PRO A 584 13.23 -1.29 -41.93
N SER A 585 13.94 -0.96 -40.82
CA SER A 585 15.42 -1.15 -40.51
C SER A 585 16.59 -0.12 -40.76
N ALA A 586 17.38 0.19 -39.69
CA ALA A 586 18.85 0.06 -39.47
C ALA A 586 19.89 1.24 -39.29
N VAL A 587 20.35 1.50 -38.03
CA VAL A 587 21.76 1.32 -37.47
C VAL A 587 22.89 2.45 -37.37
N PHE A 588 23.36 2.75 -36.11
CA PHE A 588 24.74 3.18 -35.57
C PHE A 588 25.15 4.70 -35.40
N GLU A 589 26.09 5.20 -34.54
CA GLU A 589 26.67 4.82 -33.19
C GLU A 589 27.41 5.97 -32.36
N MET A 590 28.68 5.85 -31.85
CA MET A 590 29.40 6.70 -30.81
C MET A 590 30.97 6.78 -31.01
N PRO A 591 31.98 7.19 -30.13
CA PRO A 591 32.10 7.58 -28.67
C PRO A 591 33.24 8.63 -28.21
N GLN A 592 33.67 8.63 -26.90
CA GLN A 592 34.96 9.10 -26.23
C GLN A 592 35.17 10.59 -25.74
N LEU A 593 36.09 11.02 -24.81
CA LEU A 593 37.37 10.51 -24.19
C LEU A 593 37.83 11.24 -22.83
N HIS A 594 38.40 10.53 -21.81
CA HIS A 594 39.38 10.84 -20.65
C HIS A 594 39.51 12.25 -19.92
N SER A 595 40.31 12.56 -18.85
CA SER A 595 40.91 12.03 -17.55
C SER A 595 41.67 13.24 -16.84
N SER A 596 42.45 13.35 -15.72
CA SER A 596 43.12 12.66 -14.53
C SER A 596 43.56 13.81 -13.51
N ALA A 597 44.39 13.84 -12.42
CA ALA A 597 45.24 13.06 -11.44
C ALA A 597 45.86 14.09 -10.38
N SER A 598 46.64 13.89 -9.26
CA SER A 598 46.86 12.84 -8.20
C SER A 598 48.02 13.20 -7.17
N THR A 599 47.97 12.77 -5.87
CA THR A 599 49.08 12.59 -4.82
C THR A 599 49.49 13.75 -3.82
N PRO A 600 50.31 13.58 -2.71
CA PRO A 600 49.81 13.41 -1.31
C PRO A 600 50.62 14.04 -0.10
N SER A 601 50.17 13.87 1.18
CA SER A 601 51.01 13.96 2.43
C SER A 601 50.32 13.37 3.70
N LEU A 602 51.07 12.91 4.72
CA LEU A 602 50.60 12.24 5.97
C LEU A 602 50.66 13.09 7.25
N ARG A 603 49.90 12.72 8.32
CA ARG A 603 50.35 12.82 9.74
C ARG A 603 49.49 12.10 10.84
N SER A 604 49.92 10.88 11.21
CA SER A 604 50.03 10.31 12.58
C SER A 604 48.87 10.36 13.61
N HIS A 605 48.40 9.16 13.97
CA HIS A 605 47.70 8.75 15.21
C HIS A 605 48.38 9.16 16.54
N ASP A 606 47.62 9.30 17.65
CA ASP A 606 47.57 8.29 18.76
C ASP A 606 46.69 8.69 19.97
N ALA A 607 45.68 7.87 20.34
CA ALA A 607 45.02 7.85 21.66
C ALA A 607 44.19 6.54 21.87
N PRO A 608 44.14 5.96 23.09
CA PRO A 608 43.47 4.66 23.32
C PRO A 608 41.99 4.76 23.75
N VAL A 609 41.12 4.02 23.04
CA VAL A 609 39.67 3.97 23.30
C VAL A 609 39.31 3.17 24.56
N LYS A 610 38.31 3.63 25.33
CA LYS A 610 37.64 2.89 26.40
C LYS A 610 36.19 2.59 26.01
N MET A 611 35.77 1.33 26.14
CA MET A 611 34.35 0.97 26.00
C MET A 611 33.54 1.36 27.24
N ASP A 612 32.42 2.06 27.05
CA ASP A 612 31.35 2.22 28.05
C ASP A 612 29.95 2.09 27.40
N GLY A 613 28.97 1.64 28.18
CA GLY A 613 27.60 1.36 27.75
C GLY A 613 26.72 2.61 27.74
N GLY A 614 26.73 3.33 26.62
CA GLY A 614 26.11 4.65 26.45
C GLY A 614 24.70 4.84 27.03
N ASN A 615 24.61 5.67 28.08
CA ASN A 615 23.41 6.48 28.30
C ASN A 615 23.24 7.44 27.09
N VAL A 616 22.05 8.00 26.89
CA VAL A 616 21.88 9.10 25.91
C VAL A 616 22.68 10.31 26.40
N ARG A 617 23.61 10.79 25.58
CA ARG A 617 24.41 11.98 25.89
C ARG A 617 23.55 13.22 25.70
N VAL A 618 23.63 14.17 26.62
CA VAL A 618 22.79 15.38 26.60
C VAL A 618 23.66 16.60 26.74
N VAL A 619 23.61 17.47 25.73
CA VAL A 619 24.25 18.78 25.75
C VAL A 619 23.21 19.88 25.64
N VAL A 620 23.45 21.02 26.28
CA VAL A 620 22.62 22.22 26.17
C VAL A 620 23.39 23.29 25.42
N ARG A 621 22.70 24.10 24.61
CA ARG A 621 23.27 25.29 23.97
C ARG A 621 22.34 26.48 24.14
N VAL A 622 22.85 27.58 24.71
CA VAL A 622 22.16 28.87 24.73
C VAL A 622 22.69 29.76 23.62
N ARG A 623 21.81 30.50 22.94
CA ARG A 623 22.16 31.43 21.86
C ARG A 623 22.27 32.88 22.31
N ALA A 624 22.91 33.70 21.48
CA ALA A 624 22.86 35.16 21.53
C ALA A 624 21.41 35.68 21.46
N PHE A 625 21.17 36.91 21.92
CA PHE A 625 19.90 37.59 21.72
C PHE A 625 19.59 37.80 20.22
N LEU A 626 18.32 37.69 19.86
CA LEU A 626 17.84 38.14 18.56
C LEU A 626 17.63 39.67 18.57
N PRO A 627 17.67 40.37 17.42
CA PRO A 627 17.48 41.83 17.37
C PRO A 627 16.23 42.30 18.13
N ARG A 628 15.09 41.62 17.94
CA ARG A 628 13.80 41.84 18.65
C ARG A 628 13.85 41.70 20.18
N GLU A 629 14.87 41.03 20.72
CA GLU A 629 15.08 40.84 22.17
C GLU A 629 15.97 41.97 22.71
N ILE A 630 16.98 42.39 21.95
CA ILE A 630 17.79 43.59 22.21
C ILE A 630 16.90 44.85 22.17
N GLU A 631 16.08 45.00 21.13
CA GLU A 631 15.10 46.09 20.95
C GLU A 631 14.06 46.16 22.10
N ARG A 632 13.74 45.03 22.73
CA ARG A 632 12.84 44.97 23.90
C ARG A 632 13.55 45.34 25.21
N GLY A 633 14.88 45.33 25.25
CA GLY A 633 15.65 45.36 26.50
C GLY A 633 15.44 44.08 27.32
N ALA A 634 15.36 42.92 26.65
CA ALA A 634 15.17 41.64 27.32
C ALA A 634 16.40 41.23 28.16
N GLU A 635 16.15 40.65 29.33
CA GLU A 635 17.19 40.19 30.25
C GLU A 635 17.66 38.76 29.91
N CYS A 636 18.92 38.43 30.23
CA CYS A 636 19.42 37.06 30.09
C CYS A 636 19.12 36.29 31.38
N LEU A 637 18.30 35.26 31.25
CA LEU A 637 17.84 34.40 32.35
C LEU A 637 18.66 33.13 32.48
N VAL A 638 19.72 32.95 31.67
CA VAL A 638 20.53 31.74 31.62
C VAL A 638 21.96 32.09 32.02
N GLU A 639 22.54 31.26 32.88
CA GLU A 639 23.95 31.26 33.26
C GLU A 639 24.51 29.85 33.02
N MET A 640 25.76 29.75 32.55
CA MET A 640 26.44 28.46 32.34
C MET A 640 27.84 28.48 32.95
N ASP A 641 28.18 27.44 33.69
CA ASP A 641 29.54 27.23 34.22
C ASP A 641 30.31 26.25 33.30
N PRO A 642 31.36 26.70 32.59
CA PRO A 642 32.14 25.86 31.69
C PRO A 642 33.04 24.84 32.42
N VAL A 643 33.21 24.94 33.74
CA VAL A 643 33.99 24.00 34.55
C VAL A 643 33.08 22.90 35.12
N THR A 644 31.95 23.27 35.74
CA THR A 644 31.03 22.27 36.32
C THR A 644 29.98 21.74 35.34
N GLN A 645 29.92 22.28 34.12
CA GLN A 645 28.94 21.94 33.07
C GLN A 645 27.48 22.13 33.54
N GLN A 646 27.28 23.05 34.49
CA GLN A 646 25.98 23.43 35.00
C GLN A 646 25.33 24.49 34.11
N THR A 647 24.01 24.39 33.93
CA THR A 647 23.16 25.46 33.38
C THR A 647 22.19 25.87 34.47
N THR A 648 22.21 27.15 34.86
CA THR A 648 21.26 27.74 35.81
C THR A 648 20.26 28.62 35.07
N LEU A 649 18.98 28.42 35.37
CA LEU A 649 17.88 29.28 34.93
C LEU A 649 17.48 30.22 36.09
N LEU A 650 17.68 31.52 35.87
CA LEU A 650 17.45 32.62 36.80
C LEU A 650 15.97 33.04 36.85
N VAL A 651 15.56 33.75 37.91
CA VAL A 651 14.18 34.24 38.08
C VAL A 651 13.97 35.54 37.29
N PRO A 652 12.91 35.67 36.47
CA PRO A 652 12.65 36.90 35.72
C PRO A 652 12.27 38.10 36.60
N ASN A 653 12.89 39.25 36.35
CA ASN A 653 12.50 40.52 36.94
C ASN A 653 11.13 41.02 36.44
N ASP A 654 10.51 41.96 37.16
CA ASP A 654 9.15 42.48 36.87
C ASP A 654 9.08 43.46 35.69
N SER A 655 10.19 43.68 34.97
CA SER A 655 10.32 44.61 33.86
C SER A 655 9.84 44.06 32.50
N ASP A 656 9.95 42.76 32.24
CA ASP A 656 9.66 42.18 30.91
C ASP A 656 8.19 41.71 30.77
N PRO A 657 7.37 42.35 29.92
CA PRO A 657 5.97 41.97 29.72
C PRO A 657 5.78 40.56 29.12
N ALA A 658 6.81 39.96 28.51
CA ALA A 658 6.76 38.57 28.06
C ALA A 658 6.65 37.59 29.24
N ASN A 659 7.39 37.85 30.32
CA ASN A 659 7.47 36.97 31.49
C ASN A 659 6.38 37.25 32.55
N ALA A 660 5.67 38.38 32.46
CA ALA A 660 4.62 38.78 33.39
C ALA A 660 3.50 37.74 33.61
N LYS A 661 3.19 36.91 32.60
CA LYS A 661 2.18 35.84 32.72
C LYS A 661 2.63 34.66 33.59
N ALA A 662 3.94 34.43 33.75
CA ALA A 662 4.47 33.27 34.47
C ALA A 662 4.22 33.37 36.00
N LYS A 663 4.35 34.57 36.57
CA LYS A 663 4.17 34.81 38.03
C LYS A 663 2.74 34.60 38.51
N SER A 664 1.73 34.58 37.62
CA SER A 664 0.32 34.56 38.01
C SER A 664 -0.21 33.22 38.54
N ARG A 665 0.59 32.13 38.55
CA ARG A 665 0.11 30.77 38.88
C ARG A 665 1.05 29.85 39.67
N LYS A 666 2.29 30.26 40.00
CA LYS A 666 3.23 29.43 40.79
C LYS A 666 4.35 30.26 41.41
N ILE A 667 4.94 29.73 42.48
CA ILE A 667 6.24 30.20 42.98
C ILE A 667 7.28 29.95 41.88
N ILE A 668 8.08 30.97 41.58
CA ILE A 668 9.22 30.89 40.66
C ILE A 668 10.49 30.88 41.52
N GLU A 669 11.43 30.00 41.19
CA GLU A 669 12.66 29.74 41.92
C GLU A 669 13.75 29.48 40.88
N GLU A 670 15.00 29.83 41.18
CA GLU A 670 16.17 29.49 40.35
C GLU A 670 16.32 27.97 40.21
N LYS A 671 16.80 27.50 39.05
CA LYS A 671 16.94 26.06 38.76
C LYS A 671 18.21 25.73 38.00
N THR A 672 19.13 25.08 38.71
CA THR A 672 20.38 24.53 38.16
C THR A 672 20.20 23.08 37.72
N PHE A 673 20.79 22.75 36.57
CA PHE A 673 20.82 21.43 35.96
C PHE A 673 22.26 21.09 35.52
N THR A 674 22.63 19.81 35.40
CA THR A 674 24.01 19.40 35.06
C THR A 674 24.03 18.43 33.88
N PHE A 675 24.55 18.91 32.75
CA PHE A 675 24.55 18.19 31.48
C PHE A 675 25.90 17.53 31.20
N ASP A 676 26.06 16.89 30.05
CA ASP A 676 27.35 16.33 29.63
C ASP A 676 28.20 17.40 28.95
N SER A 677 27.58 18.43 28.38
CA SER A 677 28.21 19.70 27.98
C SER A 677 27.18 20.85 28.00
N SER A 678 27.59 22.05 28.42
CA SER A 678 26.78 23.27 28.46
C SER A 678 27.47 24.37 27.64
N PHE A 679 26.99 24.61 26.41
CA PHE A 679 27.59 25.52 25.45
C PHE A 679 26.99 26.93 25.53
N TRP A 680 27.83 27.89 25.95
CA TRP A 680 27.51 29.31 25.98
C TRP A 680 27.76 29.96 24.62
N SER A 681 26.76 30.05 23.74
CA SER A 681 26.88 30.81 22.48
C SER A 681 26.16 32.16 22.58
N HIS A 682 26.22 32.83 23.74
CA HIS A 682 25.46 34.06 24.02
C HIS A 682 26.19 35.37 23.65
N ASP A 683 27.29 35.72 24.33
CA ASP A 683 28.09 36.91 24.02
C ASP A 683 29.47 36.51 23.48
N LEU A 684 29.80 36.99 22.27
CA LEU A 684 31.09 36.78 21.60
C LEU A 684 32.30 37.34 22.36
N ASN A 685 32.07 38.23 23.34
CA ASN A 685 33.12 38.79 24.19
C ASN A 685 33.48 37.89 25.39
N ASP A 686 32.67 36.86 25.69
CA ASP A 686 32.93 35.95 26.81
C ASP A 686 34.05 34.96 26.52
N LYS A 687 34.94 34.78 27.50
CA LYS A 687 36.08 33.84 27.44
C LYS A 687 35.69 32.36 27.30
N HIS A 688 34.41 32.05 27.40
CA HIS A 688 33.85 30.70 27.32
C HIS A 688 32.78 30.58 26.21
N TYR A 689 32.79 31.52 25.25
CA TYR A 689 31.92 31.46 24.09
C TYR A 689 32.19 30.22 23.24
N ALA A 690 31.13 29.47 22.94
CA ALA A 690 31.16 28.25 22.13
C ALA A 690 30.78 28.53 20.67
N HIS A 691 31.76 28.43 19.78
CA HIS A 691 31.61 28.50 18.33
C HIS A 691 31.01 27.21 17.75
N GLN A 692 30.72 27.20 16.44
CA GLN A 692 30.26 25.99 15.74
C GLN A 692 31.31 24.86 15.77
N SER A 693 32.60 25.21 15.73
CA SER A 693 33.72 24.28 15.90
C SER A 693 33.64 23.54 17.22
N ASP A 694 33.40 24.26 18.32
CA ASP A 694 33.57 23.71 19.65
C ASP A 694 32.43 22.73 19.99
N VAL A 695 31.24 23.00 19.44
CA VAL A 695 30.10 22.07 19.43
C VAL A 695 30.35 20.86 18.52
N TYR A 696 31.10 21.02 17.42
CA TYR A 696 31.48 19.92 16.54
C TYR A 696 32.53 19.01 17.19
N ASN A 697 33.69 19.54 17.57
CA ASN A 697 34.80 18.77 18.13
C ASN A 697 34.38 18.06 19.44
N SER A 698 33.48 18.65 20.22
CA SER A 698 32.98 18.05 21.45
C SER A 698 31.97 16.91 21.24
N LEU A 699 31.33 16.78 20.07
CA LEU A 699 30.18 15.87 19.88
C LEU A 699 30.08 15.25 18.48
N GLY A 700 30.23 16.04 17.42
CA GLY A 700 30.21 15.57 16.03
C GLY A 700 31.41 14.67 15.70
N GLU A 701 32.61 15.06 16.12
CA GLU A 701 33.88 14.32 15.93
C GLU A 701 33.80 12.93 16.60
N GLU A 702 33.51 12.88 17.91
CA GLU A 702 33.33 11.64 18.67
C GLU A 702 32.20 10.74 18.10
N PHE A 703 31.12 11.33 17.59
CA PHE A 703 30.04 10.54 17.00
C PHE A 703 30.43 9.98 15.62
N LEU A 704 31.26 10.70 14.86
CA LEU A 704 31.81 10.20 13.61
C LEU A 704 32.83 9.08 13.84
N ASP A 705 33.67 9.16 14.88
CA ASP A 705 34.55 8.05 15.31
C ASP A 705 33.74 6.76 15.47
N HIS A 706 32.65 6.83 16.25
CA HIS A 706 31.74 5.72 16.48
C HIS A 706 31.09 5.18 15.19
N ASN A 707 30.92 6.00 14.16
CA ASN A 707 30.42 5.52 12.86
C ASN A 707 31.49 4.79 12.05
N PHE A 708 32.77 5.18 12.12
CA PHE A 708 33.88 4.41 11.56
C PHE A 708 34.15 3.12 12.36
N GLU A 709 33.86 3.08 13.67
CA GLU A 709 33.81 1.84 14.46
C GLU A 709 32.66 0.88 14.06
N GLY A 710 31.69 1.35 13.28
CA GLY A 710 30.53 0.54 12.84
C GLY A 710 29.28 0.64 13.73
N TYR A 711 29.23 1.56 14.69
CA TYR A 711 27.99 1.85 15.43
C TYR A 711 27.02 2.69 14.60
N HIS A 712 25.72 2.49 14.79
CA HIS A 712 24.71 3.47 14.42
C HIS A 712 24.75 4.67 15.38
N THR A 713 24.49 5.87 14.88
CA THR A 713 24.44 7.11 15.68
C THR A 713 23.21 7.95 15.37
N CYS A 714 22.81 8.76 16.35
CA CYS A 714 21.73 9.75 16.18
C CYS A 714 22.02 11.02 16.97
N ILE A 715 22.03 12.18 16.32
CA ILE A 715 22.12 13.49 16.96
C ILE A 715 20.83 14.25 16.62
N PHE A 716 20.08 14.68 17.63
CA PHE A 716 18.84 15.44 17.44
C PHE A 716 18.81 16.75 18.21
N ALA A 717 18.47 17.84 17.53
CA ALA A 717 18.26 19.15 18.14
C ALA A 717 16.81 19.31 18.61
N TYR A 718 16.62 19.79 19.84
CA TYR A 718 15.32 19.96 20.49
C TYR A 718 15.22 21.32 21.20
N GLY A 719 14.02 21.90 21.28
CA GLY A 719 13.72 23.18 21.92
C GLY A 719 12.74 24.03 21.13
N GLN A 720 12.43 25.24 21.61
CA GLN A 720 11.44 26.12 20.98
C GLN A 720 11.88 26.67 19.60
N THR A 721 10.94 27.19 18.82
CA THR A 721 11.22 27.90 17.57
C THR A 721 12.13 29.11 17.81
N GLY A 722 13.16 29.24 16.97
CA GLY A 722 14.17 30.29 17.12
C GLY A 722 15.12 30.12 18.30
N SER A 723 15.23 28.94 18.95
CA SER A 723 16.23 28.69 20.00
C SER A 723 17.63 28.30 19.49
N GLY A 724 17.79 28.05 18.18
CA GLY A 724 19.07 27.68 17.57
C GLY A 724 19.20 26.22 17.10
N LYS A 725 18.10 25.45 17.00
CA LYS A 725 18.10 24.06 16.49
C LYS A 725 18.75 23.94 15.11
N SER A 726 18.13 24.53 14.09
CA SER A 726 18.63 24.49 12.71
C SER A 726 19.96 25.23 12.54
N TYR A 727 20.27 26.21 13.41
CA TYR A 727 21.59 26.85 13.47
C TYR A 727 22.69 25.91 14.01
N THR A 728 22.35 24.96 14.87
CA THR A 728 23.30 23.96 15.37
C THR A 728 23.40 22.77 14.43
N MET A 729 22.29 22.34 13.82
CA MET A 729 22.28 21.23 12.86
C MET A 729 22.86 21.65 11.50
N MET A 730 22.35 22.70 10.87
CA MET A 730 22.77 23.16 9.54
C MET A 730 23.75 24.33 9.62
N GLY A 731 23.45 25.32 10.47
CA GLY A 731 24.23 26.57 10.57
C GLY A 731 23.87 27.59 9.49
N THR A 732 24.85 28.41 9.12
CA THR A 732 24.79 29.34 7.98
C THR A 732 25.97 29.06 7.04
N PRO A 733 25.99 29.58 5.80
CA PRO A 733 27.12 29.40 4.89
C PRO A 733 28.48 29.83 5.50
N ASP A 734 28.49 30.92 6.26
CA ASP A 734 29.70 31.45 6.91
C ASP A 734 30.01 30.77 8.26
N GLN A 735 29.02 30.11 8.88
CA GLN A 735 29.15 29.39 10.16
C GLN A 735 28.46 28.02 10.07
N PRO A 736 29.04 27.06 9.32
CA PRO A 736 28.46 25.73 9.14
C PRO A 736 28.30 24.98 10.46
N GLY A 737 27.16 24.33 10.62
CA GLY A 737 26.77 23.53 11.80
C GLY A 737 27.23 22.07 11.72
N LEU A 738 26.61 21.21 12.52
CA LEU A 738 26.98 19.79 12.64
C LEU A 738 26.90 19.02 11.32
N ILE A 739 25.82 19.16 10.54
CA ILE A 739 25.60 18.41 9.30
C ILE A 739 26.71 18.67 8.27
N PRO A 740 26.98 19.90 7.80
CA PRO A 740 28.03 20.15 6.83
C PRO A 740 29.42 19.73 7.35
N ARG A 741 29.73 19.95 8.64
CA ARG A 741 31.00 19.54 9.24
C ARG A 741 31.17 18.02 9.35
N THR A 742 30.10 17.30 9.70
CA THR A 742 30.10 15.83 9.65
C THR A 742 30.27 15.34 8.21
N CYS A 743 29.76 16.04 7.19
CA CYS A 743 29.99 15.67 5.80
C CYS A 743 31.44 15.93 5.36
N GLU A 744 32.03 17.04 5.81
CA GLU A 744 33.41 17.46 5.56
C GLU A 744 34.39 16.43 6.17
N ASP A 745 34.37 16.25 7.49
CA ASP A 745 35.23 15.29 8.21
C ASP A 745 35.01 13.83 7.75
N LEU A 746 33.77 13.44 7.39
CA LEU A 746 33.50 12.10 6.82
C LEU A 746 34.28 11.86 5.53
N PHE A 747 34.31 12.83 4.61
CA PHE A 747 35.03 12.68 3.34
C PHE A 747 36.54 12.86 3.53
N GLU A 748 37.00 13.79 4.39
CA GLU A 748 38.42 13.90 4.73
C GLU A 748 38.98 12.59 5.33
N ARG A 749 38.24 11.94 6.24
CA ARG A 749 38.60 10.64 6.82
C ARG A 749 38.56 9.50 5.81
N ILE A 750 37.58 9.46 4.90
CA ILE A 750 37.53 8.45 3.84
C ILE A 750 38.72 8.61 2.91
N GLU A 751 39.04 9.83 2.48
CA GLU A 751 40.18 10.13 1.62
C GLU A 751 41.51 9.81 2.33
N ALA A 752 41.66 10.12 3.62
CA ALA A 752 42.83 9.72 4.42
C ALA A 752 42.96 8.19 4.55
N ALA A 753 41.90 7.50 5.01
CA ALA A 753 41.92 6.06 5.24
C ALA A 753 42.11 5.25 3.94
N GLN A 754 41.62 5.75 2.79
CA GLN A 754 41.84 5.12 1.49
C GLN A 754 43.29 5.27 0.99
N ASN A 755 44.05 6.27 1.47
CA ASN A 755 45.48 6.39 1.23
C ASN A 755 46.33 5.52 2.19
N GLU A 756 45.92 5.38 3.45
CA GLU A 756 46.67 4.58 4.45
C GLU A 756 46.36 3.07 4.40
N THR A 757 45.13 2.69 4.05
CA THR A 757 44.63 1.30 4.08
C THR A 757 43.88 0.92 2.78
N PRO A 758 44.60 0.64 1.67
CA PRO A 758 43.98 0.37 0.36
C PRO A 758 43.12 -0.91 0.31
N ASN A 759 43.24 -1.80 1.29
CA ASN A 759 42.40 -2.98 1.46
C ASN A 759 40.98 -2.65 1.98
N ILE A 760 40.74 -1.39 2.37
CA ILE A 760 39.47 -0.89 2.88
C ILE A 760 38.82 -0.01 1.81
N SER A 761 37.56 -0.30 1.49
CA SER A 761 36.74 0.53 0.61
C SER A 761 35.50 1.04 1.32
N TYR A 762 35.11 2.27 1.02
CA TYR A 762 33.98 2.96 1.65
C TYR A 762 32.88 3.24 0.61
N ASN A 763 31.63 3.05 1.02
CA ASN A 763 30.44 3.36 0.24
C ASN A 763 29.53 4.26 1.08
N VAL A 764 29.32 5.50 0.61
CA VAL A 764 28.46 6.48 1.28
C VAL A 764 27.17 6.64 0.49
N ARG A 765 26.03 6.53 1.17
CA ARG A 765 24.71 6.91 0.64
C ARG A 765 24.05 7.93 1.55
N VAL A 766 23.22 8.79 0.97
CA VAL A 766 22.40 9.74 1.72
C VAL A 766 20.92 9.61 1.38
N SER A 767 20.08 9.81 2.39
CA SER A 767 18.65 10.05 2.23
C SER A 767 18.23 11.23 3.10
N TYR A 768 17.28 12.03 2.64
CA TYR A 768 16.79 13.20 3.37
C TYR A 768 15.27 13.25 3.28
N PHE A 769 14.59 13.30 4.43
CA PHE A 769 13.13 13.34 4.48
C PHE A 769 12.64 14.30 5.55
N GLU A 770 11.42 14.82 5.38
CA GLU A 770 10.70 15.53 6.43
C GLU A 770 9.48 14.74 6.95
N VAL A 771 9.22 14.88 8.24
CA VAL A 771 7.97 14.48 8.89
C VAL A 771 7.17 15.75 9.18
N TYR A 772 6.05 15.91 8.49
CA TYR A 772 5.16 17.07 8.59
C TYR A 772 3.71 16.61 8.72
N ASN A 773 2.98 17.15 9.70
CA ASN A 773 1.56 16.83 9.93
C ASN A 773 1.26 15.30 9.97
N GLU A 774 2.16 14.52 10.61
CA GLU A 774 2.12 13.04 10.67
C GLU A 774 2.07 12.36 9.28
N HIS A 775 2.78 12.92 8.30
CA HIS A 775 3.09 12.32 7.01
C HIS A 775 4.60 12.44 6.73
N VAL A 776 5.16 11.53 5.91
CA VAL A 776 6.57 11.52 5.50
C VAL A 776 6.68 11.99 4.04
N ARG A 777 7.61 12.88 3.74
CA ARG A 777 8.00 13.26 2.36
C ARG A 777 9.49 13.11 2.15
N ASP A 778 9.86 12.59 0.99
CA ASP A 778 11.22 12.66 0.48
C ASP A 778 11.57 14.13 0.16
N LEU A 779 12.79 14.57 0.48
CA LEU A 779 13.31 15.89 0.14
C LEU A 779 14.28 15.85 -1.05
N LEU A 780 14.72 14.68 -1.48
CA LEU A 780 15.63 14.50 -2.63
C LEU A 780 14.87 14.33 -3.96
N VAL A 781 13.57 14.06 -3.91
CA VAL A 781 12.68 13.99 -5.08
C VAL A 781 12.20 15.41 -5.46
N PRO A 782 12.32 15.84 -6.72
CA PRO A 782 11.86 17.16 -7.15
C PRO A 782 10.34 17.29 -7.11
N VAL A 783 9.84 18.39 -6.54
CA VAL A 783 8.40 18.68 -6.47
C VAL A 783 7.88 19.10 -7.85
N VAL A 784 7.03 18.27 -8.45
CA VAL A 784 6.38 18.56 -9.74
C VAL A 784 5.24 19.58 -9.52
N PRO A 785 5.21 20.72 -10.24
CA PRO A 785 4.11 21.66 -10.17
C PRO A 785 2.75 21.03 -10.50
N ASN A 786 1.69 21.51 -9.85
CA ASN A 786 0.30 21.07 -10.02
C ASN A 786 -0.01 19.59 -9.68
N GLN A 787 0.95 18.81 -9.16
CA GLN A 787 0.69 17.47 -8.63
C GLN A 787 0.44 17.49 -7.10
N PRO A 788 -0.39 16.58 -6.56
CA PRO A 788 -0.57 16.45 -5.12
C PRO A 788 0.71 15.90 -4.45
N PRO A 789 1.07 16.33 -3.23
CA PRO A 789 2.28 15.87 -2.56
C PRO A 789 2.22 14.36 -2.27
N TYR A 790 3.21 13.63 -2.78
CA TYR A 790 3.35 12.19 -2.53
C TYR A 790 3.88 11.94 -1.11
N TYR A 791 3.27 10.99 -0.40
CA TYR A 791 3.62 10.67 0.99
C TYR A 791 4.10 9.22 1.12
N LEU A 792 5.30 9.05 1.68
CA LEU A 792 5.94 7.74 1.82
C LEU A 792 5.32 6.91 2.97
N LYS A 793 5.34 5.59 2.81
CA LYS A 793 4.72 4.64 3.75
C LYS A 793 5.78 3.95 4.60
N ILE A 794 5.61 3.97 5.92
CA ILE A 794 6.53 3.33 6.87
C ILE A 794 6.24 1.82 6.95
N ARG A 795 7.30 1.04 7.11
CA ARG A 795 7.32 -0.41 7.32
C ARG A 795 8.28 -0.74 8.47
N GLU A 796 8.30 -1.99 8.92
CA GLU A 796 9.17 -2.44 10.01
C GLU A 796 9.85 -3.73 9.59
N SER A 797 11.18 -3.69 9.45
CA SER A 797 12.04 -4.85 9.18
C SER A 797 12.19 -5.67 10.46
N PRO A 798 12.21 -7.02 10.40
CA PRO A 798 12.51 -7.86 11.56
C PRO A 798 13.90 -7.62 12.15
N THR A 799 14.87 -7.24 11.31
CA THR A 799 16.27 -6.94 11.67
C THR A 799 16.46 -5.46 11.98
N ASP A 800 16.16 -4.59 11.02
CA ASP A 800 16.52 -3.16 11.04
C ASP A 800 15.48 -2.26 11.73
N GLY A 801 14.34 -2.83 12.11
CA GLY A 801 13.23 -2.07 12.68
C GLY A 801 12.57 -1.11 11.68
N PRO A 802 11.99 0.01 12.15
CA PRO A 802 11.16 0.89 11.33
C PRO A 802 11.94 1.66 10.25
N TYR A 803 11.52 1.47 8.99
CA TYR A 803 12.10 2.11 7.80
C TYR A 803 10.99 2.72 6.92
N ILE A 804 11.38 3.65 6.04
CA ILE A 804 10.47 4.29 5.09
C ILE A 804 10.56 3.51 3.77
N LYS A 805 9.46 2.93 3.30
CA LYS A 805 9.42 2.27 1.99
C LYS A 805 9.45 3.34 0.89
N ASP A 806 10.21 3.06 -0.16
CA ASP A 806 10.33 3.90 -1.36
C ASP A 806 10.97 5.28 -1.09
N LEU A 807 11.82 5.37 -0.07
CA LEU A 807 12.69 6.53 0.18
C LEU A 807 13.92 6.51 -0.74
N THR A 808 14.30 7.66 -1.27
CA THR A 808 15.47 7.79 -2.15
C THR A 808 16.78 7.72 -1.36
N GLU A 809 17.57 6.67 -1.58
CA GLU A 809 18.98 6.60 -1.18
C GLU A 809 19.88 6.95 -2.36
N VAL A 810 20.63 8.04 -2.27
CA VAL A 810 21.55 8.47 -3.32
C VAL A 810 22.99 8.13 -2.92
N PRO A 811 23.75 7.34 -3.72
CA PRO A 811 25.18 7.16 -3.50
C PRO A 811 25.93 8.45 -3.81
N VAL A 812 26.85 8.84 -2.92
CA VAL A 812 27.66 10.07 -3.04
C VAL A 812 29.14 9.75 -2.92
N ARG A 813 29.96 10.38 -3.76
CA ARG A 813 31.40 10.07 -3.88
C ARG A 813 32.35 11.15 -3.36
N ASN A 814 31.84 12.32 -3.01
CA ASN A 814 32.64 13.47 -2.58
C ASN A 814 31.78 14.49 -1.81
N LEU A 815 32.44 15.39 -1.11
CA LEU A 815 31.83 16.48 -0.33
C LEU A 815 30.86 17.36 -1.16
N ASN A 816 31.18 17.65 -2.41
CA ASN A 816 30.35 18.50 -3.27
C ASN A 816 29.01 17.83 -3.63
N GLU A 817 29.00 16.51 -3.87
CA GLU A 817 27.76 15.77 -4.13
C GLU A 817 26.84 15.77 -2.91
N ILE A 818 27.36 15.46 -1.71
CA ILE A 818 26.55 15.42 -0.48
C ILE A 818 26.01 16.80 -0.10
N LEU A 819 26.82 17.86 -0.17
CA LEU A 819 26.38 19.24 0.07
C LEU A 819 25.34 19.71 -0.97
N ARG A 820 25.43 19.25 -2.22
CA ARG A 820 24.42 19.53 -3.25
C ARG A 820 23.06 18.91 -2.90
N TYR A 821 23.03 17.64 -2.48
CA TYR A 821 21.78 16.98 -2.10
C TYR A 821 21.18 17.53 -0.80
N MET A 822 22.01 17.88 0.18
CA MET A 822 21.62 18.62 1.38
C MET A 822 20.94 19.95 1.01
N THR A 823 21.60 20.78 0.20
CA THR A 823 21.10 22.08 -0.26
C THR A 823 19.82 21.95 -1.11
N ALA A 824 19.69 20.89 -1.91
CA ALA A 824 18.48 20.60 -2.67
C ALA A 824 17.31 20.25 -1.76
N GLY A 825 17.54 19.42 -0.74
CA GLY A 825 16.51 19.01 0.21
C GLY A 825 16.00 20.14 1.10
N ASP A 826 16.89 21.04 1.55
CA ASP A 826 16.47 22.25 2.29
C ASP A 826 15.57 23.17 1.44
N ARG A 827 15.83 23.27 0.12
CA ARG A 827 14.96 24.01 -0.82
C ARG A 827 13.64 23.30 -1.08
N SER A 828 13.58 21.99 -0.91
CA SER A 828 12.37 21.17 -1.05
C SER A 828 11.53 21.09 0.24
N ARG A 829 12.08 21.50 1.40
CA ARG A 829 11.39 21.54 2.70
C ARG A 829 10.20 22.51 2.62
N THR A 830 9.05 22.10 3.16
CA THR A 830 7.75 22.67 2.71
C THR A 830 7.54 24.15 3.05
N VAL A 831 7.64 25.01 2.04
CA VAL A 831 7.47 26.47 2.16
C VAL A 831 6.00 26.86 2.41
N ALA A 832 5.67 27.17 3.67
CA ALA A 832 4.34 27.63 4.06
C ALA A 832 4.17 29.15 3.85
N SER A 833 3.53 29.55 2.74
CA SER A 833 3.42 30.94 2.30
C SER A 833 2.50 31.84 3.16
N THR A 834 2.95 32.30 4.33
CA THR A 834 2.45 33.54 4.98
C THR A 834 3.50 34.19 5.89
N ARG A 835 3.54 35.53 5.91
CA ARG A 835 4.38 36.34 6.81
C ARG A 835 4.04 36.12 8.30
N MET A 836 4.61 35.10 8.97
CA MET A 836 4.98 35.19 10.40
C MET A 836 5.78 34.01 10.99
N ASN A 837 5.80 32.82 10.36
CA ASN A 837 6.48 31.64 10.92
C ASN A 837 7.53 31.08 9.96
N ASP A 838 8.70 30.71 10.50
CA ASP A 838 9.78 30.05 9.78
C ASP A 838 9.42 28.58 9.45
N THR A 839 9.74 28.10 8.25
CA THR A 839 9.56 26.72 7.78
C THR A 839 10.14 25.67 8.74
N SER A 840 11.26 25.99 9.40
CA SER A 840 11.90 25.12 10.40
C SER A 840 10.97 24.75 11.58
N SER A 841 10.06 25.65 11.96
CA SER A 841 9.25 25.51 13.16
C SER A 841 8.20 24.39 13.13
N ARG A 842 7.83 23.92 11.92
CA ARG A 842 6.59 23.12 11.71
C ARG A 842 6.84 21.73 11.14
N SER A 843 8.09 21.39 10.81
CA SER A 843 8.51 20.13 10.18
C SER A 843 9.72 19.55 10.90
N HIS A 844 9.79 18.24 11.09
CA HIS A 844 11.02 17.56 11.52
C HIS A 844 11.79 17.12 10.30
N ALA A 845 13.03 17.54 10.13
CA ALA A 845 13.90 17.09 9.04
C ALA A 845 14.89 16.05 9.57
N VAL A 846 15.07 14.95 8.84
CA VAL A 846 15.96 13.84 9.18
C VAL A 846 16.90 13.59 8.02
N PHE A 847 18.13 14.09 8.14
CA PHE A 847 19.21 13.78 7.22
C PHE A 847 19.88 12.47 7.68
N THR A 848 20.01 11.50 6.79
CA THR A 848 20.61 10.19 7.12
C THR A 848 21.75 9.90 6.16
N ILE A 849 22.93 9.63 6.72
CA ILE A 849 24.09 9.10 5.99
C ILE A 849 24.21 7.62 6.33
N MET A 850 24.27 6.76 5.32
CA MET A 850 24.69 5.36 5.46
C MET A 850 26.17 5.27 5.08
N LEU A 851 27.00 4.76 5.99
CA LEU A 851 28.43 4.52 5.77
C LEU A 851 28.67 3.01 5.83
N LYS A 852 29.06 2.44 4.69
CA LYS A 852 29.41 1.03 4.56
C LYS A 852 30.90 0.90 4.27
N GLN A 853 31.64 0.28 5.18
CA GLN A 853 33.06 0.00 5.10
C GLN A 853 33.27 -1.49 4.81
N ILE A 854 34.02 -1.80 3.76
CA ILE A 854 34.30 -3.18 3.33
C ILE A 854 35.81 -3.38 3.43
N HIS A 855 36.26 -4.20 4.39
CA HIS A 855 37.66 -4.55 4.60
C HIS A 855 37.94 -5.95 4.03
N HIS A 856 38.79 -6.01 3.00
CA HIS A 856 39.31 -7.27 2.48
C HIS A 856 40.56 -7.69 3.24
N ASP A 857 40.54 -8.84 3.90
CA ASP A 857 41.78 -9.43 4.42
C ASP A 857 42.49 -10.17 3.27
N MET A 858 43.79 -9.95 3.15
CA MET A 858 44.66 -10.58 2.13
C MET A 858 45.33 -11.87 2.65
N GLU A 859 45.32 -12.11 3.97
CA GLU A 859 45.95 -13.30 4.58
C GLU A 859 44.95 -14.42 4.82
N THR A 860 43.69 -14.09 5.15
CA THR A 860 42.61 -15.08 5.40
C THR A 860 41.64 -15.26 4.22
N ASP A 861 41.66 -14.36 3.24
CA ASP A 861 40.66 -14.24 2.16
C ASP A 861 39.21 -14.01 2.66
N GLU A 862 39.04 -13.71 3.96
CA GLU A 862 37.76 -13.25 4.50
C GLU A 862 37.49 -11.78 4.14
N THR A 863 36.22 -11.38 4.23
CA THR A 863 35.86 -9.97 4.16
C THR A 863 34.84 -9.61 5.22
N THR A 864 35.13 -8.49 5.88
CA THR A 864 34.25 -7.93 6.90
C THR A 864 33.60 -6.68 6.35
N GLU A 865 32.27 -6.66 6.45
CA GLU A 865 31.46 -5.48 6.15
C GLU A 865 31.04 -4.84 7.46
N ARG A 866 31.29 -3.53 7.62
CA ARG A 866 30.73 -2.72 8.70
C ARG A 866 29.77 -1.72 8.11
N SER A 867 28.55 -1.66 8.64
CA SER A 867 27.48 -0.81 8.11
C SER A 867 26.90 0.09 9.22
N SER A 868 27.38 1.33 9.27
CA SER A 868 26.92 2.37 10.19
C SER A 868 25.90 3.32 9.55
N ARG A 869 25.13 3.99 10.41
CA ARG A 869 24.03 4.88 10.04
C ARG A 869 24.10 6.12 10.91
N ILE A 870 24.32 7.28 10.29
CA ILE A 870 24.40 8.58 10.93
C ILE A 870 23.06 9.29 10.74
N ARG A 871 22.29 9.51 11.81
CA ARG A 871 21.03 10.27 11.76
C ARG A 871 21.20 11.66 12.37
N LEU A 872 21.01 12.70 11.58
CA LEU A 872 21.12 14.10 11.98
C LEU A 872 19.75 14.75 11.86
N VAL A 873 19.15 15.14 12.99
CA VAL A 873 17.72 15.48 13.09
C VAL A 873 17.51 16.91 13.59
N ASP A 874 16.81 17.72 12.78
CA ASP A 874 16.30 19.04 13.13
C ASP A 874 14.80 18.94 13.43
N LEU A 875 14.42 18.93 14.71
CA LEU A 875 13.02 18.80 15.13
C LEU A 875 12.24 20.11 14.95
N ALA A 876 10.91 20.02 14.91
CA ALA A 876 10.00 21.16 14.98
C ALA A 876 10.08 21.91 16.34
N GLY A 877 9.42 23.07 16.44
CA GLY A 877 9.33 23.84 17.69
C GLY A 877 8.60 23.10 18.82
N SER A 878 9.18 23.10 20.03
CA SER A 878 8.57 22.48 21.23
C SER A 878 7.44 23.30 21.85
N GLU A 879 7.23 24.53 21.42
CA GLU A 879 6.28 25.47 22.02
C GLU A 879 4.81 25.04 21.83
N ARG A 880 3.99 25.32 22.85
CA ARG A 880 2.61 24.84 22.88
C ARG A 880 1.72 25.62 21.90
N ALA A 881 0.98 24.92 21.05
CA ALA A 881 0.10 25.51 20.03
C ALA A 881 -0.88 26.60 20.53
N LYS A 882 -1.25 26.60 21.82
CA LYS A 882 -2.05 27.66 22.47
C LYS A 882 -1.40 29.06 22.49
N ALA A 883 -0.11 29.17 22.21
CA ALA A 883 0.58 30.45 22.01
C ALA A 883 0.28 31.07 20.62
N THR A 884 -0.31 30.31 19.69
CA THR A 884 -0.66 30.79 18.34
C THR A 884 -2.16 31.06 18.23
N GLU A 885 -2.55 32.22 17.68
CA GLU A 885 -3.95 32.61 17.45
C GLU A 885 -4.56 31.92 16.21
N ALA A 886 -4.09 30.71 15.90
CA ALA A 886 -4.40 29.99 14.67
C ALA A 886 -5.75 29.27 14.75
N THR A 887 -6.70 29.67 13.89
CA THR A 887 -8.03 29.03 13.79
C THR A 887 -8.09 27.98 12.66
N GLY A 888 -9.10 27.11 12.73
CA GLY A 888 -9.43 26.16 11.64
C GLY A 888 -8.33 25.13 11.33
N GLN A 889 -7.97 25.03 10.05
CA GLN A 889 -7.02 24.01 9.54
C GLN A 889 -5.64 24.12 10.19
N ARG A 890 -5.16 25.34 10.45
CA ARG A 890 -3.86 25.60 11.10
C ARG A 890 -3.81 25.10 12.55
N LEU A 891 -4.96 25.03 13.24
CA LEU A 891 -5.06 24.44 14.58
C LEU A 891 -4.94 22.91 14.56
N ARG A 892 -5.53 22.25 13.55
CA ARG A 892 -5.38 20.80 13.35
C ARG A 892 -3.93 20.43 13.02
N GLU A 893 -3.32 21.20 12.12
CA GLU A 893 -1.90 21.08 11.77
C GLU A 893 -0.99 21.26 13.01
N GLY A 894 -1.17 22.35 13.77
CA GLY A 894 -0.44 22.60 15.01
C GLY A 894 -0.61 21.50 16.06
N SER A 895 -1.81 20.91 16.15
CA SER A 895 -2.10 19.75 17.00
C SER A 895 -1.35 18.48 16.56
N ASN A 896 -1.20 18.24 15.26
CA ASN A 896 -0.47 17.07 14.75
C ASN A 896 1.05 17.24 14.85
N ILE A 897 1.57 18.46 14.67
CA ILE A 897 2.97 18.79 14.96
C ILE A 897 3.24 18.54 16.45
N ASN A 898 2.41 19.10 17.34
CA ASN A 898 2.52 18.87 18.78
C ASN A 898 2.31 17.39 19.18
N LYS A 899 1.53 16.59 18.45
CA LYS A 899 1.37 15.14 18.70
C LYS A 899 2.71 14.42 18.68
N SER A 900 3.53 14.65 17.66
CA SER A 900 4.85 14.01 17.53
C SER A 900 5.79 14.33 18.71
N LEU A 901 5.89 15.59 19.12
CA LEU A 901 6.74 16.00 20.24
C LEU A 901 6.17 15.62 21.62
N THR A 902 4.84 15.62 21.78
CA THR A 902 4.17 15.14 22.99
C THR A 902 4.39 13.64 23.17
N THR A 903 4.33 12.87 22.09
CA THR A 903 4.65 11.43 22.11
C THR A 903 6.13 11.19 22.35
N LEU A 904 7.03 11.99 21.77
CA LEU A 904 8.47 11.96 22.06
C LEU A 904 8.73 12.16 23.57
N GLY A 905 8.03 13.11 24.21
CA GLY A 905 8.11 13.32 25.66
C GLY A 905 7.57 12.15 26.48
N ARG A 906 6.50 11.49 26.04
CA ARG A 906 5.96 10.28 26.68
C ARG A 906 6.91 9.08 26.54
N VAL A 907 7.59 8.95 25.41
CA VAL A 907 8.65 7.95 25.17
C VAL A 907 9.84 8.20 26.10
N ILE A 908 10.34 9.43 26.14
CA ILE A 908 11.49 9.82 26.98
C ILE A 908 11.19 9.64 28.48
N GLY A 909 10.01 10.05 28.95
CA GLY A 909 9.58 9.84 30.34
C GLY A 909 9.50 8.35 30.71
N ALA A 910 8.87 7.52 29.86
CA ALA A 910 8.76 6.08 30.10
C ALA A 910 10.13 5.37 30.15
N LEU A 911 11.09 5.82 29.34
CA LEU A 911 12.46 5.29 29.32
C LEU A 911 13.32 5.78 30.50
N ALA A 912 13.10 7.00 30.98
CA ALA A 912 13.79 7.57 32.14
C ALA A 912 13.32 6.96 33.47
N ASP A 913 12.00 6.81 33.66
CA ASP A 913 11.40 6.34 34.91
C ASP A 913 11.60 4.85 35.17
N ALA A 914 11.90 4.05 34.13
CA ALA A 914 12.13 2.61 34.21
C ALA A 914 13.29 2.17 35.15
N LYS A 915 14.11 3.12 35.63
CA LYS A 915 15.18 2.88 36.63
C LYS A 915 14.70 2.97 38.09
N SER A 916 13.53 3.55 38.36
CA SER A 916 13.03 3.69 39.75
C SER A 916 12.47 2.36 40.26
N GLY A 917 13.09 1.78 41.30
CA GLY A 917 12.81 0.43 41.83
C GLY A 917 11.43 0.21 42.49
N SER A 918 10.44 1.04 42.17
CA SER A 918 9.07 0.93 42.67
C SER A 918 8.35 -0.27 42.05
N ARG A 919 8.26 -1.36 42.83
CA ARG A 919 7.38 -2.48 42.52
C ARG A 919 5.93 -1.97 42.36
N LYS A 920 5.17 -2.59 41.43
CA LYS A 920 3.70 -2.52 41.32
C LYS A 920 3.09 -1.37 40.47
N ARG A 921 3.72 -1.05 39.33
CA ARG A 921 2.99 -0.68 38.10
C ARG A 921 3.22 -1.74 37.01
N SER A 922 2.45 -1.67 35.92
CA SER A 922 2.55 -2.55 34.76
C SER A 922 3.92 -2.47 34.08
N LYS A 923 4.22 -3.44 33.20
CA LYS A 923 5.19 -3.21 32.11
C LYS A 923 4.58 -2.15 31.18
N ASP A 924 4.84 -0.88 31.47
CA ASP A 924 4.32 0.21 30.65
C ASP A 924 5.01 0.17 29.29
N VAL A 925 4.22 -0.07 28.24
CA VAL A 925 4.71 -0.22 26.87
C VAL A 925 5.11 1.16 26.35
N VAL A 926 6.40 1.33 26.05
CA VAL A 926 6.94 2.61 25.54
C VAL A 926 6.24 2.96 24.22
N PRO A 927 5.57 4.13 24.12
CA PRO A 927 4.58 4.40 23.07
C PRO A 927 5.19 4.86 21.74
N TYR A 928 6.20 4.15 21.22
CA TYR A 928 6.90 4.51 19.98
C TYR A 928 5.95 4.67 18.78
N ARG A 929 4.93 3.80 18.67
CA ARG A 929 3.96 3.80 17.56
C ARG A 929 2.87 4.88 17.66
N ASP A 930 2.81 5.66 18.74
CA ASP A 930 1.79 6.71 18.88
C ASP A 930 2.05 7.93 17.96
N SER A 931 3.25 8.08 17.39
CA SER A 931 3.56 9.06 16.34
C SER A 931 4.59 8.54 15.33
N ILE A 932 4.65 9.16 14.14
CA ILE A 932 5.60 8.73 13.10
C ILE A 932 7.05 8.98 13.53
N LEU A 933 7.33 10.16 14.08
CA LEU A 933 8.66 10.55 14.54
C LEU A 933 9.22 9.53 15.55
N THR A 934 8.43 9.16 16.56
CA THR A 934 8.84 8.22 17.59
C THR A 934 8.91 6.77 17.12
N TRP A 935 8.24 6.42 16.01
CA TRP A 935 8.37 5.08 15.43
C TRP A 935 9.65 4.97 14.61
N LEU A 936 10.00 5.98 13.80
CA LEU A 936 11.26 6.03 13.05
C LEU A 936 12.49 6.16 13.97
N LEU A 937 12.38 6.96 15.04
CA LEU A 937 13.41 7.13 16.06
C LEU A 937 13.36 6.06 17.18
N LYS A 938 12.54 5.00 17.05
CA LYS A 938 12.44 3.88 18.01
C LYS A 938 13.81 3.30 18.36
N ASP A 939 14.64 3.08 17.34
CA ASP A 939 15.97 2.48 17.50
C ASP A 939 16.97 3.49 18.07
N SER A 940 16.90 4.75 17.62
CA SER A 940 17.66 5.88 18.15
C SER A 940 17.39 6.15 19.64
N LEU A 941 16.18 5.88 20.13
CA LEU A 941 15.73 6.21 21.48
C LEU A 941 15.65 4.98 22.40
N GLY A 942 16.72 4.19 22.46
CA GLY A 942 16.84 3.04 23.38
C GLY A 942 17.10 1.68 22.72
N GLY A 943 17.16 1.64 21.38
CA GLY A 943 17.64 0.51 20.60
C GLY A 943 19.13 0.59 20.28
N ASN A 944 19.50 0.15 19.08
CA ASN A 944 20.86 0.06 18.57
C ASN A 944 21.34 1.40 17.98
N SER A 945 21.70 2.36 18.83
CA SER A 945 22.22 3.66 18.40
C SER A 945 22.96 4.35 19.54
N LYS A 946 24.18 4.88 19.30
CA LYS A 946 24.77 5.87 20.21
C LYS A 946 24.09 7.22 19.94
N THR A 947 23.43 7.79 20.94
CA THR A 947 22.48 8.89 20.72
C THR A 947 22.79 10.11 21.57
N ALA A 948 22.78 11.28 20.93
CA ALA A 948 22.91 12.58 21.57
C ALA A 948 21.67 13.47 21.37
N MET A 949 21.32 14.20 22.42
CA MET A 949 20.32 15.28 22.39
C MET A 949 21.04 16.63 22.51
N VAL A 950 20.75 17.55 21.59
CA VAL A 950 21.20 18.95 21.63
C VAL A 950 20.02 19.84 22.03
N ALA A 951 19.93 20.18 23.31
CA ALA A 951 18.88 21.02 23.87
C ALA A 951 19.19 22.52 23.63
N CYS A 952 18.59 23.10 22.60
CA CYS A 952 18.77 24.49 22.20
C CYS A 952 17.79 25.40 22.95
N ILE A 953 18.29 26.37 23.72
CA ILE A 953 17.49 27.24 24.61
C ILE A 953 17.65 28.74 24.29
N ALA A 954 16.61 29.53 24.61
CA ALA A 954 16.60 30.97 24.40
C ALA A 954 16.93 31.71 25.71
N PRO A 955 17.79 32.74 25.69
CA PRO A 955 18.24 33.44 26.90
C PRO A 955 17.10 34.17 27.66
N SER A 956 16.03 34.59 26.99
CA SER A 956 14.98 35.46 27.56
C SER A 956 13.63 34.78 27.87
N ASP A 957 13.44 33.50 27.54
CA ASP A 957 12.15 32.80 27.66
C ASP A 957 12.20 31.76 28.79
N TYR A 958 11.54 32.06 29.91
CA TYR A 958 11.61 31.23 31.11
C TYR A 958 10.82 29.92 31.01
N GLU A 959 9.58 29.92 30.47
CA GLU A 959 8.73 28.72 30.54
C GLU A 959 9.16 27.66 29.51
N GLU A 960 9.51 28.06 28.28
CA GLU A 960 9.94 27.10 27.25
C GLU A 960 11.39 26.64 27.48
N THR A 961 12.27 27.49 28.02
CA THR A 961 13.62 27.05 28.46
C THR A 961 13.53 26.08 29.65
N LEU A 962 12.72 26.37 30.69
CA LEU A 962 12.53 25.42 31.80
C LEU A 962 11.92 24.10 31.34
N SER A 963 11.02 24.15 30.35
CA SER A 963 10.44 22.94 29.74
C SER A 963 11.51 22.14 28.99
N THR A 964 12.40 22.82 28.25
CA THR A 964 13.50 22.21 27.50
C THR A 964 14.57 21.60 28.42
N LEU A 965 15.01 22.30 29.47
CA LEU A 965 16.01 21.82 30.43
C LEU A 965 15.54 20.59 31.22
N ARG A 966 14.26 20.56 31.62
CA ARG A 966 13.66 19.37 32.27
C ARG A 966 13.60 18.15 31.34
N TYR A 967 13.33 18.39 30.07
CA TYR A 967 13.27 17.34 29.04
C TYR A 967 14.66 16.74 28.79
N ALA A 968 15.68 17.59 28.77
CA ALA A 968 17.09 17.22 28.68
C ALA A 968 17.55 16.39 29.91
N ASP A 969 17.20 16.81 31.14
CA ASP A 969 17.48 16.05 32.37
C ASP A 969 16.82 14.64 32.38
N GLN A 970 15.62 14.51 31.82
CA GLN A 970 14.97 13.21 31.63
C GLN A 970 15.69 12.36 30.57
N ALA A 971 16.02 12.94 29.41
CA ALA A 971 16.70 12.25 28.32
C ALA A 971 18.05 11.63 28.77
N LYS A 972 18.82 12.33 29.61
CA LYS A 972 20.10 11.87 30.17
C LYS A 972 20.01 10.55 30.96
N ARG A 973 18.81 10.16 31.39
CA ARG A 973 18.56 8.91 32.14
C ARG A 973 18.30 7.71 31.23
N ILE A 974 18.04 7.92 29.94
CA ILE A 974 17.80 6.84 28.96
C ILE A 974 19.10 6.05 28.73
N ARG A 975 18.98 4.74 28.52
CA ARG A 975 20.10 3.88 28.07
C ARG A 975 19.81 3.31 26.70
N THR A 976 20.83 3.35 25.86
CA THR A 976 20.83 2.73 24.54
C THR A 976 21.43 1.32 24.62
N ARG A 977 21.34 0.58 23.52
CA ARG A 977 21.96 -0.75 23.33
C ARG A 977 22.75 -0.78 22.02
N ALA A 978 23.57 0.25 21.80
CA ALA A 978 24.42 0.35 20.63
C ALA A 978 25.38 -0.85 20.53
N ILE A 979 25.37 -1.52 19.37
CA ILE A 979 26.31 -2.59 19.00
C ILE A 979 27.07 -2.20 17.73
N VAL A 980 28.24 -2.79 17.53
CA VAL A 980 28.95 -2.71 16.25
C VAL A 980 28.20 -3.58 15.25
N ASN A 981 27.91 -3.03 14.08
CA ASN A 981 27.16 -3.68 13.02
C ASN A 981 28.18 -4.19 11.99
N GLN A 982 28.66 -5.42 12.22
CA GLN A 982 29.66 -6.07 11.39
C GLN A 982 29.17 -7.44 10.93
N ASP A 983 29.12 -7.64 9.63
CA ASP A 983 28.86 -8.93 8.98
C ASP A 983 30.19 -9.53 8.48
N HIS A 984 30.33 -10.85 8.60
CA HIS A 984 31.44 -11.60 8.01
C HIS A 984 30.91 -12.33 6.78
N ILE A 985 31.57 -12.12 5.64
CA ILE A 985 31.25 -12.78 4.37
C ILE A 985 32.48 -13.60 3.97
N SER A 986 32.32 -14.92 3.86
CA SER A 986 33.40 -15.77 3.40
C SER A 986 33.69 -15.58 1.91
N SER A 987 34.91 -15.86 1.46
CA SER A 987 35.30 -15.82 0.04
C SER A 987 34.30 -16.58 -0.85
N ALA A 988 33.88 -17.78 -0.43
CA ALA A 988 32.92 -18.60 -1.16
C ALA A 988 31.50 -17.99 -1.24
N GLU A 989 31.04 -17.31 -0.19
CA GLU A 989 29.73 -16.63 -0.20
C GLU A 989 29.78 -15.33 -1.01
N ARG A 990 30.90 -14.59 -0.93
CA ARG A 990 31.17 -13.46 -1.83
C ARG A 990 31.16 -13.92 -3.28
N ASP A 991 31.95 -14.93 -3.65
CA ASP A 991 32.05 -15.37 -5.05
C ASP A 991 30.73 -15.92 -5.56
N ALA A 992 29.95 -16.61 -4.73
CA ALA A 992 28.58 -16.99 -5.06
C ALA A 992 27.68 -15.76 -5.27
N GLN A 993 27.78 -14.72 -4.43
CA GLN A 993 26.97 -13.51 -4.53
C GLN A 993 27.41 -12.58 -5.69
N ILE A 994 28.72 -12.49 -5.98
CA ILE A 994 29.27 -11.82 -7.16
C ILE A 994 28.87 -12.59 -8.42
N THR A 995 28.90 -13.92 -8.43
CA THR A 995 28.43 -14.72 -9.57
C THR A 995 26.93 -14.53 -9.78
N ALA A 996 26.13 -14.53 -8.72
CA ALA A 996 24.69 -14.27 -8.78
C ALA A 996 24.37 -12.85 -9.28
N MET A 997 25.04 -11.82 -8.73
CA MET A 997 24.88 -10.43 -9.20
C MET A 997 25.44 -10.22 -10.61
N ALA A 998 26.50 -10.91 -11.01
CA ALA A 998 27.04 -10.85 -12.38
C ALA A 998 26.08 -11.51 -13.37
N GLU A 999 25.44 -12.61 -13.01
CA GLU A 999 24.42 -13.26 -13.83
C GLU A 999 23.11 -12.43 -13.86
N GLU A 1000 22.69 -11.82 -12.75
CA GLU A 1000 21.57 -10.89 -12.71
C GLU A 1000 21.86 -9.63 -13.55
N ILE A 1001 23.07 -9.06 -13.45
CA ILE A 1001 23.54 -7.98 -14.32
C ILE A 1001 23.61 -8.45 -15.77
N ARG A 1002 23.99 -9.70 -16.07
CA ARG A 1002 24.00 -10.24 -17.44
C ARG A 1002 22.58 -10.38 -17.99
N VAL A 1003 21.62 -10.83 -17.17
CA VAL A 1003 20.19 -10.91 -17.51
C VAL A 1003 19.57 -9.52 -17.68
N LEU A 1004 19.93 -8.55 -16.84
CA LEU A 1004 19.49 -7.15 -16.96
C LEU A 1004 20.15 -6.43 -18.14
N GLN A 1005 21.42 -6.69 -18.44
CA GLN A 1005 22.08 -6.19 -19.65
C GLN A 1005 21.48 -6.83 -20.90
N LEU A 1006 21.11 -8.11 -20.86
CA LEU A 1006 20.35 -8.77 -21.93
C LEU A 1006 18.99 -8.10 -22.11
N SER A 1007 18.18 -7.93 -21.05
CA SER A 1007 16.84 -7.32 -21.16
C SER A 1007 16.89 -5.83 -21.54
N VAL A 1008 17.91 -5.07 -21.10
CA VAL A 1008 18.17 -3.69 -21.55
C VAL A 1008 18.69 -3.65 -22.99
N SER A 1009 19.46 -4.64 -23.44
CA SER A 1009 19.88 -4.74 -24.85
C SER A 1009 18.73 -5.14 -25.78
N GLU A 1010 17.79 -5.98 -25.31
CA GLU A 1010 16.54 -6.26 -26.02
C GLU A 1010 15.62 -5.04 -26.06
N SER A 1011 15.53 -4.29 -24.96
CA SER A 1011 14.75 -3.05 -24.89
C SER A 1011 15.33 -1.98 -25.82
N ARG A 1012 16.65 -1.77 -25.81
CA ARG A 1012 17.33 -0.86 -26.74
C ARG A 1012 17.27 -1.32 -28.20
N ARG A 1013 17.21 -2.63 -28.46
CA ARG A 1013 16.88 -3.15 -29.80
C ARG A 1013 15.46 -2.74 -30.19
N ARG A 1014 14.46 -3.02 -29.36
CA ARG A 1014 13.06 -2.64 -29.61
C ARG A 1014 12.87 -1.12 -29.79
N GLU A 1015 13.59 -0.28 -29.04
CA GLU A 1015 13.59 1.18 -29.21
C GLU A 1015 14.19 1.60 -30.56
N LYS A 1016 15.32 1.00 -30.95
CA LYS A 1016 16.00 1.30 -32.22
C LYS A 1016 15.21 0.78 -33.43
N ASP A 1017 14.67 -0.44 -33.34
CA ASP A 1017 13.79 -1.04 -34.35
C ASP A 1017 12.50 -0.20 -34.53
N ASN A 1018 11.98 0.43 -33.47
CA ASN A 1018 10.86 1.38 -33.56
C ASN A 1018 11.26 2.68 -34.29
N MET A 1019 12.37 3.33 -33.94
CA MET A 1019 12.86 4.53 -34.66
C MET A 1019 13.10 4.25 -36.13
N ASP A 1020 13.77 3.13 -36.42
CA ASP A 1020 14.09 2.65 -37.77
C ASP A 1020 12.83 2.22 -38.58
N GLN A 1021 11.66 2.11 -37.94
CA GLN A 1021 10.35 1.96 -38.58
C GLN A 1021 9.64 3.31 -38.77
N GLU A 1022 9.79 4.26 -37.85
CA GLU A 1022 9.09 5.54 -37.84
C GLU A 1022 9.59 6.47 -38.96
N GLU A 1023 10.92 6.60 -39.12
CA GLU A 1023 11.55 7.35 -40.23
C GLU A 1023 11.10 6.82 -41.61
N LYS A 1024 10.89 5.51 -41.73
CA LYS A 1024 10.43 4.88 -42.97
C LYS A 1024 8.93 5.03 -43.18
N LEU A 1025 8.16 5.21 -42.12
CA LEU A 1025 6.75 5.56 -42.20
C LEU A 1025 6.60 6.96 -42.81
N GLU A 1026 7.45 7.91 -42.43
CA GLU A 1026 7.52 9.24 -43.05
C GLU A 1026 7.99 9.18 -44.51
N GLU A 1027 8.99 8.37 -44.86
CA GLU A 1027 9.40 8.19 -46.28
C GLU A 1027 8.23 7.64 -47.11
N TYR A 1028 7.53 6.61 -46.60
CA TYR A 1028 6.36 6.05 -47.28
C TYR A 1028 5.20 7.06 -47.39
N GLN A 1029 4.91 7.86 -46.36
CA GLN A 1029 3.85 8.88 -46.42
C GLN A 1029 4.17 9.95 -47.47
N ASN A 1030 5.37 10.52 -47.48
CA ASN A 1030 5.82 11.47 -48.49
C ASN A 1030 5.73 10.90 -49.91
N ARG A 1031 6.10 9.62 -50.07
CA ARG A 1031 6.04 8.89 -51.35
C ARG A 1031 4.61 8.60 -51.80
N VAL A 1032 3.66 8.39 -50.88
CA VAL A 1032 2.23 8.26 -51.18
C VAL A 1032 1.61 9.60 -51.57
N VAL A 1033 1.89 10.70 -50.86
CA VAL A 1033 1.41 12.05 -51.22
C VAL A 1033 1.91 12.45 -52.61
N THR A 1034 3.18 12.17 -52.92
CA THR A 1034 3.76 12.40 -54.26
C THR A 1034 3.08 11.55 -55.33
N MET A 1035 2.70 10.30 -55.01
CA MET A 1035 1.97 9.41 -55.92
C MET A 1035 0.53 9.89 -56.16
N GLN A 1036 -0.19 10.36 -55.13
CA GLN A 1036 -1.55 10.88 -55.24
C GLN A 1036 -1.60 12.10 -56.16
N ARG A 1037 -0.67 13.06 -55.98
CA ARG A 1037 -0.56 14.25 -56.83
C ARG A 1037 -0.31 13.90 -58.31
N MET A 1038 0.58 12.93 -58.59
CA MET A 1038 0.77 12.41 -59.96
C MET A 1038 -0.46 11.66 -60.51
N MET A 1039 -1.34 11.13 -59.64
CA MET A 1039 -2.59 10.50 -60.03
C MET A 1039 -3.67 11.53 -60.38
N GLU A 1040 -3.76 12.62 -59.62
CA GLU A 1040 -4.66 13.76 -59.90
C GLU A 1040 -4.27 14.46 -61.21
N GLU A 1041 -2.97 14.75 -61.42
CA GLU A 1041 -2.45 15.28 -62.69
C GLU A 1041 -2.79 14.35 -63.87
N ARG A 1042 -2.66 13.02 -63.69
CA ARG A 1042 -3.10 12.05 -64.71
C ARG A 1042 -4.61 12.01 -64.92
N SER A 1043 -5.42 12.23 -63.90
CA SER A 1043 -6.88 12.29 -64.01
C SER A 1043 -7.31 13.51 -64.84
N LEU A 1044 -6.74 14.69 -64.55
CA LEU A 1044 -6.99 15.91 -65.31
C LEU A 1044 -6.57 15.77 -66.79
N VAL A 1045 -5.43 15.12 -67.07
CA VAL A 1045 -5.01 14.80 -68.44
C VAL A 1045 -5.95 13.78 -69.11
N ALA A 1046 -6.49 12.81 -68.38
CA ALA A 1046 -7.46 11.85 -68.90
C ALA A 1046 -8.81 12.52 -69.22
N GLU A 1047 -9.32 13.40 -68.36
CA GLU A 1047 -10.55 14.17 -68.59
C GLU A 1047 -10.42 15.11 -69.78
N GLY A 1048 -9.29 15.83 -69.91
CA GLY A 1048 -9.00 16.64 -71.10
C GLY A 1048 -8.99 15.80 -72.39
N LYS A 1049 -8.45 14.57 -72.32
CA LYS A 1049 -8.44 13.66 -73.46
C LYS A 1049 -9.82 13.06 -73.78
N ILE A 1050 -10.66 12.83 -72.79
CA ILE A 1050 -12.08 12.45 -72.97
C ILE A 1050 -12.84 13.59 -73.64
N ARG A 1051 -12.66 14.84 -73.19
CA ARG A 1051 -13.29 16.02 -73.80
C ARG A 1051 -12.87 16.20 -75.26
N SER A 1052 -11.59 15.97 -75.57
CA SER A 1052 -11.09 15.95 -76.96
C SER A 1052 -11.77 14.86 -77.80
N LEU A 1053 -11.83 13.62 -77.32
CA LEU A 1053 -12.49 12.50 -78.01
C LEU A 1053 -14.01 12.68 -78.18
N GLN A 1054 -14.66 13.46 -77.31
CA GLN A 1054 -16.05 13.89 -77.48
C GLN A 1054 -16.20 14.87 -78.64
N THR A 1055 -15.38 15.93 -78.70
CA THR A 1055 -15.39 16.88 -79.84
C THR A 1055 -15.06 16.20 -81.17
N GLU A 1056 -14.15 15.23 -81.17
CA GLU A 1056 -13.82 14.42 -82.36
C GLU A 1056 -14.99 13.50 -82.76
N ASN A 1057 -15.73 12.92 -81.81
CA ASN A 1057 -16.96 12.18 -82.10
C ASN A 1057 -18.07 13.07 -82.69
N GLU A 1058 -18.19 14.31 -82.23
CA GLU A 1058 -19.18 15.25 -82.77
C GLU A 1058 -18.79 15.73 -84.18
N ALA A 1059 -17.51 16.00 -84.42
CA ALA A 1059 -16.99 16.25 -85.76
C ALA A 1059 -17.21 15.04 -86.69
N LEU A 1060 -16.95 13.81 -86.23
CA LEU A 1060 -17.22 12.58 -87.00
C LEU A 1060 -18.71 12.35 -87.25
N ARG A 1061 -19.61 12.70 -86.30
CA ARG A 1061 -21.07 12.67 -86.53
C ARG A 1061 -21.51 13.71 -87.56
N LEU A 1062 -20.92 14.91 -87.53
CA LEU A 1062 -21.17 15.94 -88.54
C LEU A 1062 -20.67 15.47 -89.93
N HIS A 1063 -19.49 14.86 -89.99
CA HIS A 1063 -18.92 14.30 -91.21
C HIS A 1063 -19.71 13.10 -91.73
N LEU A 1064 -20.28 12.25 -90.84
CA LEU A 1064 -21.17 11.16 -91.22
C LEU A 1064 -22.50 11.69 -91.79
N LYS A 1065 -23.02 12.78 -91.23
CA LYS A 1065 -24.22 13.47 -91.74
C LYS A 1065 -23.97 14.06 -93.13
N LEU A 1066 -22.84 14.75 -93.33
CA LEU A 1066 -22.40 15.25 -94.62
C LEU A 1066 -22.16 14.11 -95.63
N ALA A 1067 -21.58 13.00 -95.19
CA ALA A 1067 -21.40 11.81 -96.02
C ALA A 1067 -22.74 11.17 -96.42
N LEU A 1068 -23.73 11.11 -95.51
CA LEU A 1068 -25.10 10.65 -95.80
C LEU A 1068 -25.83 11.56 -96.80
N ASP A 1069 -25.62 12.88 -96.74
CA ASP A 1069 -26.14 13.79 -97.75
C ASP A 1069 -25.37 13.68 -99.09
N SER A 1070 -24.07 13.36 -99.09
CA SER A 1070 -23.32 13.04 -100.32
C SER A 1070 -23.77 11.72 -100.96
N LEU A 1071 -24.14 10.71 -100.16
CA LEU A 1071 -24.66 9.42 -100.61
C LEU A 1071 -26.02 9.52 -101.32
N LYS A 1072 -26.71 10.68 -101.24
CA LYS A 1072 -27.91 10.96 -102.04
C LYS A 1072 -27.59 11.33 -103.50
N ASN A 1073 -26.34 11.66 -103.84
CA ASN A 1073 -25.92 12.05 -105.20
C ASN A 1073 -24.51 11.48 -105.56
N PRO A 1074 -24.41 10.19 -105.92
CA PRO A 1074 -23.14 9.57 -106.34
C PRO A 1074 -22.72 9.94 -107.77
N ILE A 1075 -21.42 10.21 -107.98
CA ILE A 1075 -20.78 10.40 -109.30
C ILE A 1075 -19.50 9.52 -109.37
N PRO A 1076 -19.15 8.86 -110.50
CA PRO A 1076 -18.37 7.62 -110.45
C PRO A 1076 -16.87 7.71 -110.84
N ALA A 1077 -16.05 7.06 -110.01
CA ALA A 1077 -14.87 6.21 -110.28
C ALA A 1077 -13.97 6.41 -111.53
N VAL A 1078 -12.66 6.52 -111.27
CA VAL A 1078 -11.54 6.10 -112.16
C VAL A 1078 -10.44 5.45 -111.29
N THR A 1079 -9.76 4.39 -111.75
CA THR A 1079 -8.73 3.66 -110.96
C THR A 1079 -7.45 3.29 -111.74
N VAL A 1080 -6.36 3.96 -111.31
CA VAL A 1080 -4.96 3.48 -111.08
C VAL A 1080 -4.48 2.16 -111.71
N LYS A 1081 -3.28 2.19 -112.33
CA LYS A 1081 -2.21 1.16 -112.22
C LYS A 1081 -0.80 1.80 -112.26
N PRO A 1082 0.29 1.13 -111.81
CA PRO A 1082 1.27 1.81 -110.94
C PRO A 1082 2.77 1.68 -111.32
N ALA A 1083 3.60 2.30 -110.45
CA ALA A 1083 5.06 2.16 -110.24
C ALA A 1083 6.02 2.87 -111.21
N THR A 1084 6.93 3.69 -110.66
CA THR A 1084 8.41 3.46 -110.61
C THR A 1084 9.12 4.49 -109.70
N GLU A 1085 10.18 4.01 -109.03
CA GLU A 1085 11.51 4.56 -108.63
C GLU A 1085 11.83 6.07 -108.38
N GLU A 1086 12.89 6.25 -107.55
CA GLU A 1086 13.87 7.37 -107.47
C GLU A 1086 13.39 8.74 -106.88
N GLU A 1087 14.02 9.25 -105.80
CA GLU A 1087 15.16 10.21 -105.70
C GLU A 1087 14.74 11.69 -105.96
N ASP A 1088 15.22 12.75 -105.28
CA ASP A 1088 16.19 12.89 -104.17
C ASP A 1088 15.98 14.21 -103.35
N GLU A 1089 16.89 14.51 -102.42
CA GLU A 1089 17.39 15.82 -101.96
C GLU A 1089 16.47 16.91 -101.31
N THR A 1090 16.60 17.01 -99.97
CA THR A 1090 17.00 18.22 -99.19
C THR A 1090 16.05 19.38 -98.75
N GLU A 1091 16.43 19.93 -97.57
CA GLU A 1091 16.33 21.32 -97.04
C GLU A 1091 14.97 22.02 -96.73
N LYS A 1092 14.64 22.01 -95.43
CA LYS A 1092 14.34 23.19 -94.56
C LYS A 1092 13.47 24.37 -95.10
N ALA A 1093 12.33 24.65 -94.45
CA ALA A 1093 12.23 25.69 -93.38
C ALA A 1093 10.78 26.20 -93.09
N LYS A 1094 10.64 26.78 -91.89
CA LYS A 1094 9.52 27.51 -91.23
C LYS A 1094 8.80 28.55 -92.13
N ALA A 1095 7.59 29.08 -91.84
CA ALA A 1095 7.04 29.46 -90.53
C ALA A 1095 5.53 29.84 -90.53
N GLY A 1096 4.96 30.02 -89.33
CA GLY A 1096 3.76 30.85 -89.04
C GLY A 1096 2.37 30.20 -89.19
N GLN A 1097 1.26 30.80 -88.72
CA GLN A 1097 1.02 31.76 -87.62
C GLN A 1097 -0.52 31.88 -87.39
N GLU A 1098 -0.97 32.43 -86.24
CA GLU A 1098 -2.37 32.92 -85.99
C GLU A 1098 -3.50 31.86 -86.06
N ASP A 1099 -4.73 31.99 -85.52
CA ASP A 1099 -5.38 32.75 -84.42
C ASP A 1099 -6.79 32.08 -84.17
N LYS A 1100 -7.71 32.42 -83.25
CA LYS A 1100 -7.81 33.09 -81.91
C LYS A 1100 -9.30 33.54 -81.73
N GLU A 1101 -9.77 33.86 -80.51
CA GLU A 1101 -11.12 34.45 -80.21
C GLU A 1101 -12.33 33.50 -80.48
N ASN A 1102 -13.59 33.64 -80.01
CA ASN A 1102 -14.33 34.33 -78.91
C ASN A 1102 -15.79 33.73 -78.88
N ALA A 1103 -16.77 33.91 -77.97
CA ALA A 1103 -16.98 34.57 -76.66
C ALA A 1103 -18.35 34.04 -76.07
N GLU A 1104 -18.51 33.74 -74.76
CA GLU A 1104 -19.17 34.52 -73.67
C GLU A 1104 -20.62 34.09 -73.27
N ASP A 1105 -21.06 34.55 -72.08
CA ASP A 1105 -22.40 34.64 -71.45
C ASP A 1105 -23.28 33.39 -71.11
N GLY A 1106 -24.05 33.38 -69.99
CA GLY A 1106 -24.13 34.34 -68.87
C GLY A 1106 -25.25 34.06 -67.82
N GLU A 1107 -25.21 34.79 -66.68
CA GLU A 1107 -26.28 35.06 -65.67
C GLU A 1107 -26.84 33.88 -64.81
N SER A 1108 -27.39 34.03 -63.59
CA SER A 1108 -27.49 35.05 -62.48
C SER A 1108 -28.17 34.34 -61.26
N LEU A 1109 -28.26 34.75 -59.99
CA LEU A 1109 -27.68 35.71 -59.01
C LEU A 1109 -28.58 35.59 -57.71
N TYR A 1110 -28.17 36.16 -56.55
CA TYR A 1110 -28.93 36.31 -55.26
C TYR A 1110 -29.04 35.05 -54.35
N ASP A 1111 -29.05 35.12 -53.00
CA ASP A 1111 -28.53 36.10 -52.00
C ASP A 1111 -28.54 35.47 -50.56
N ASP A 1112 -28.25 36.25 -49.50
CA ASP A 1112 -28.35 36.00 -48.03
C ASP A 1112 -27.40 34.93 -47.40
N SER A 1113 -26.75 35.05 -46.23
CA SER A 1113 -26.33 36.04 -45.19
C SER A 1113 -26.17 35.22 -43.87
N ASP A 1114 -25.41 35.56 -42.80
CA ASP A 1114 -24.67 36.76 -42.40
C ASP A 1114 -23.52 36.41 -41.41
N ASP A 1115 -22.44 37.22 -41.38
CA ASP A 1115 -21.46 37.58 -40.31
C ASP A 1115 -21.05 36.64 -39.11
N THR A 1116 -19.87 36.74 -38.46
CA THR A 1116 -18.86 37.82 -38.27
C THR A 1116 -17.39 37.32 -38.29
N ALA A 1117 -16.43 38.23 -38.48
CA ALA A 1117 -14.99 38.00 -38.67
C ALA A 1117 -14.10 37.97 -37.40
N TYR A 1118 -12.82 37.57 -37.58
CA TYR A 1118 -11.63 38.26 -37.02
C TYR A 1118 -10.38 37.99 -37.90
N ASP A 1119 -9.46 38.97 -37.97
CA ASP A 1119 -8.42 39.09 -39.03
C ASP A 1119 -7.18 38.17 -38.95
N SER A 1120 -6.47 38.07 -40.09
CA SER A 1120 -5.39 37.10 -40.37
C SER A 1120 -3.98 37.68 -40.61
N ASP A 1121 -3.80 39.00 -40.52
CA ASP A 1121 -2.74 39.73 -41.23
C ASP A 1121 -1.34 39.72 -40.56
N VAL A 1122 -1.02 38.67 -39.80
CA VAL A 1122 0.32 38.46 -39.19
C VAL A 1122 1.06 37.29 -39.86
N MET A 1123 0.44 36.64 -40.87
CA MET A 1123 1.03 35.52 -41.62
C MET A 1123 1.68 35.92 -42.95
N GLU A 1124 1.38 37.09 -43.53
CA GLU A 1124 1.98 37.51 -44.81
C GLU A 1124 3.44 37.96 -44.68
N ASP A 1125 3.81 38.65 -43.59
CA ASP A 1125 5.19 39.12 -43.37
C ASP A 1125 6.21 37.96 -43.37
N ASN A 1126 5.90 36.87 -42.65
CA ASN A 1126 6.74 35.66 -42.61
C ASN A 1126 6.90 34.99 -43.98
N ALA A 1127 5.92 35.14 -44.89
CA ALA A 1127 6.00 34.58 -46.24
C ALA A 1127 6.92 35.42 -47.15
N ASN A 1128 6.93 36.74 -46.96
CA ASN A 1128 7.79 37.65 -47.72
C ASN A 1128 9.27 37.54 -47.32
N ASP A 1129 9.57 37.51 -46.01
CA ASP A 1129 10.93 37.29 -45.50
C ASP A 1129 11.54 35.97 -46.02
N MET A 1130 10.73 34.91 -46.09
CA MET A 1130 11.16 33.62 -46.62
C MET A 1130 11.45 33.67 -48.13
N GLN A 1131 10.68 34.44 -48.92
CA GLN A 1131 10.93 34.61 -50.35
C GLN A 1131 12.21 35.40 -50.64
N ASP A 1132 12.48 36.49 -49.90
CA ASP A 1132 13.70 37.28 -50.12
C ASP A 1132 14.97 36.55 -49.61
N TYR A 1133 14.88 35.74 -48.55
CA TYR A 1133 15.93 34.80 -48.19
C TYR A 1133 16.21 33.79 -49.33
N MET A 1134 15.15 33.24 -49.94
CA MET A 1134 15.26 32.29 -51.05
C MET A 1134 15.85 32.94 -52.32
N ARG A 1135 15.54 34.21 -52.60
CA ARG A 1135 16.18 34.99 -53.68
C ARG A 1135 17.65 35.25 -53.42
N SER A 1136 18.04 35.55 -52.18
CA SER A 1136 19.44 35.70 -51.78
C SER A 1136 20.23 34.41 -52.05
N LEU A 1137 19.68 33.26 -51.62
CA LEU A 1137 20.29 31.94 -51.83
C LEU A 1137 20.48 31.60 -53.33
N LEU A 1138 19.53 31.98 -54.18
CA LEU A 1138 19.61 31.80 -55.63
C LEU A 1138 20.68 32.72 -56.29
N SER A 1139 20.90 33.92 -55.75
CA SER A 1139 22.00 34.81 -56.17
C SER A 1139 23.37 34.20 -55.86
N ASP A 1140 23.55 33.67 -54.65
CA ASP A 1140 24.80 33.03 -54.24
C ASP A 1140 25.08 31.73 -55.01
N LEU A 1141 24.05 30.92 -55.30
CA LEU A 1141 24.14 29.79 -56.23
C LEU A 1141 24.54 30.25 -57.66
N GLY A 1142 24.06 31.43 -58.09
CA GLY A 1142 24.49 32.06 -59.34
C GLY A 1142 25.98 32.44 -59.35
N MET A 1143 26.50 32.98 -58.26
CA MET A 1143 27.94 33.27 -58.10
C MET A 1143 28.78 31.99 -58.00
N PHE A 1144 28.29 30.96 -57.30
CA PHE A 1144 28.95 29.65 -57.23
C PHE A 1144 29.02 28.97 -58.60
N ARG A 1145 27.96 29.05 -59.40
CA ARG A 1145 27.92 28.54 -60.78
C ARG A 1145 28.86 29.29 -61.72
N ARG A 1146 29.11 30.60 -61.51
CA ARG A 1146 30.18 31.34 -62.22
C ARG A 1146 31.56 30.83 -61.83
N LYS A 1147 31.89 30.75 -60.53
CA LYS A 1147 33.18 30.20 -60.07
C LYS A 1147 33.49 28.81 -60.61
N ILE A 1148 32.49 27.92 -60.65
CA ILE A 1148 32.63 26.58 -61.26
C ILE A 1148 32.83 26.65 -62.79
N GLY A 1149 32.30 27.68 -63.47
CA GLY A 1149 32.62 27.96 -64.87
C GLY A 1149 34.08 28.40 -65.04
N ASP A 1150 34.50 29.40 -64.26
CA ASP A 1150 35.85 29.98 -64.30
C ASP A 1150 36.93 28.92 -64.01
N ASP A 1151 36.74 28.09 -62.97
CA ASP A 1151 37.66 26.98 -62.65
C ASP A 1151 37.58 25.84 -63.68
N LYS A 1152 36.45 25.64 -64.38
CA LYS A 1152 36.36 24.65 -65.46
C LYS A 1152 37.14 25.08 -66.70
N GLU A 1153 37.10 26.36 -67.09
CA GLU A 1153 37.94 26.86 -68.17
C GLU A 1153 39.42 26.74 -67.82
N ARG A 1154 39.78 27.01 -66.55
CA ARG A 1154 41.13 26.83 -66.01
C ARG A 1154 41.63 25.39 -66.11
N TRP A 1155 40.82 24.41 -65.68
CA TRP A 1155 41.19 22.98 -65.75
C TRP A 1155 41.24 22.41 -67.18
N VAL A 1156 40.44 22.94 -68.11
CA VAL A 1156 40.50 22.54 -69.53
C VAL A 1156 41.76 23.11 -70.21
N GLY A 1157 42.23 24.29 -69.81
CA GLY A 1157 43.48 24.88 -70.29
C GLY A 1157 44.72 24.04 -69.96
N ASP A 1158 44.95 23.78 -68.67
CA ASP A 1158 46.18 23.11 -68.21
C ASP A 1158 46.29 21.65 -68.68
N VAL A 1159 45.16 20.92 -68.83
CA VAL A 1159 45.15 19.53 -69.33
C VAL A 1159 45.44 19.44 -70.83
N LEU A 1160 45.11 20.47 -71.63
CA LEU A 1160 45.46 20.51 -73.06
C LEU A 1160 46.89 21.04 -73.31
N ALA A 1161 47.44 21.84 -72.41
CA ALA A 1161 48.83 22.30 -72.49
C ALA A 1161 49.85 21.16 -72.31
N GLY A 1162 49.55 20.18 -71.45
CA GLY A 1162 50.43 19.05 -71.15
C GLY A 1162 50.48 17.93 -72.20
N ALA A 1163 49.63 17.96 -73.24
CA ALA A 1163 49.48 16.86 -74.20
C ALA A 1163 50.16 17.11 -75.57
N LEU A 1164 50.87 18.23 -75.74
CA LEU A 1164 51.44 18.66 -77.03
C LEU A 1164 52.91 19.12 -76.99
N ASN A 1165 53.63 18.91 -75.87
CA ASN A 1165 55.08 19.13 -75.79
C ASN A 1165 55.76 18.14 -74.83
N ALA A 1166 56.47 17.16 -75.42
CA ALA A 1166 57.38 16.18 -74.80
C ALA A 1166 56.76 15.10 -73.87
#